data_AF-O74458-F1
#
_entry.id   AF-O74458-F1
#
_cell.length_a   1.000
_cell.length_b   1.000
_cell.length_c   1.000
_cell.angle_alpha   90.00
_cell.angle_beta   90.00
_cell.angle_gamma   90.00
#
_symmetry.space_group_name_H-M   'P 1'
#
loop_
_entity.id
_entity.type
_entity.pdbx_description
1 polymer ?
#
loop_
_entity_poly.entity_id
_entity_poly.type
_entity_poly.pdbx_seq_one_letter_code
_entity_poly.pdbx_strand_id
1 'polypeptide(L)'
;MIQNGGNSYVDSNMNETQNDTTDNFDAEMQDLNGYISEIVDEARNVSEVDAKFLGDTSALQAEGLWSDEESDYEGSDDESNFSKTASRTEDDIANEEWEENLKAVAGFRKVRKGHKGRGRVSRADMLPSVEVQQMLSLANHLFAQEGNFDEAQKLAEEIVRIDNNVIAAWKMLGECHRQRGNGRVNIEKCLIAWMAAAHLKPKDHELWFTCAKLSESLEFWDQADYCYNRAVSAKPPNKSELKKYIWNRSVLNKEHGSLKKAAEGFKFLLQSSPYNASILKNLAEIYIKIHAPREILKQFEIAWKYFYQYPAPPIGNDIFDLPTLNLYAELLLLDHQWSNLIRLINRGVRWFRGRKSESFWDEFDDDREWDVDERRREFPNASEEHTNKEAYLLPHLFRTKLGIARLKTGELPEAELHFSVIKNLPPDYAWGMLYDIAKAYMDIERLDLALEYFVLICNHEPAQNIGLWYNMGVCYLELKEYEHAQQCMEAILIVDNSNTNALIKLAEINELQDNRDAALEIVTNIFEQRRNINELEREQSQNEDHEKNVGSQLFVGNQKVPQDKWEKRARISRSKEEARQFTIWKTEETQRRFHKLDILRQSLKKEENVSESLNEWLAIASELIDEFVSIKAFFPSEKKARARAGLLTRRTRYASLNDQLTSMINRLNDSLTRTKYGDLDLDTILRTGYFRNVSIDAWYQLFVEFSLRLTKVGSVQQAYDVLTTAMGAILFDQDTIKRQNLRWCMLACSMYARDPQGALTPLRWVFTTFQFRQDTYRLFSAVLSQGYECSRAFVDSANQKFLLRLIKLMDQLMSNSLVSGAATLVKNDDGLATVPTSYDPVLVLLYGHIMARNRSWIPAINYYSRAFAINPDCPITNLSLGLAYLHRAMQRLSDNRHYQILQGFTFLYRYYDLRVNEGLGEKQEALYNLGKAYHFIGLEHYAVKYYEAVLGLSPMSQGDKMTSSESTVSTTYDFGFEAAYNLRLIYICSGNIKLAFQISSKYLIF
;
A
#
# COMPACT_ATOMS: atom_id res chain seq x y z
N MET A 1 39.81 -80.16 6.17
CA MET A 1 40.14 -80.21 7.61
C MET A 1 41.36 -79.34 7.83
N ILE A 2 41.33 -78.56 8.92
CA ILE A 2 42.37 -77.62 9.42
C ILE A 2 42.40 -76.28 8.66
N GLN A 3 42.34 -75.10 9.26
CA GLN A 3 41.89 -74.61 10.58
C GLN A 3 41.72 -73.08 10.45
N ASN A 4 40.71 -72.57 11.15
CA ASN A 4 40.51 -71.22 11.69
C ASN A 4 41.66 -70.20 11.62
N GLY A 5 41.26 -68.99 11.21
CA GLY A 5 41.32 -67.82 12.10
C GLY A 5 42.43 -66.81 11.82
N GLY A 6 42.03 -65.57 11.50
CA GLY A 6 42.83 -64.40 11.83
C GLY A 6 42.85 -63.27 10.80
N ASN A 7 41.97 -62.31 11.02
CA ASN A 7 42.13 -60.86 10.80
C ASN A 7 42.09 -60.27 9.38
N SER A 8 40.99 -59.54 9.21
CA SER A 8 40.74 -58.37 8.38
C SER A 8 41.79 -57.26 8.46
N TYR A 9 42.19 -56.75 7.30
CA TYR A 9 42.70 -55.41 7.00
C TYR A 9 42.02 -54.99 5.67
N VAL A 10 41.14 -53.98 5.65
CA VAL A 10 41.40 -52.53 5.46
C VAL A 10 41.34 -52.12 3.97
N ASP A 11 40.62 -51.02 3.74
CA ASP A 11 40.57 -50.14 2.55
C ASP A 11 39.83 -50.65 1.30
N SER A 12 39.05 -49.87 0.55
CA SER A 12 38.63 -48.46 0.62
C SER A 12 37.64 -48.18 -0.53
N ASN A 13 36.87 -47.10 -0.37
CA ASN A 13 36.49 -46.12 -1.40
C ASN A 13 35.23 -46.25 -2.29
N MET A 14 34.43 -45.17 -2.19
CA MET A 14 33.64 -44.44 -3.22
C MET A 14 32.28 -45.03 -3.63
N ASN A 15 31.23 -44.27 -3.92
CA ASN A 15 30.76 -42.91 -3.59
C ASN A 15 29.45 -42.79 -4.39
N GLU A 16 28.27 -42.87 -3.77
CA GLU A 16 27.03 -42.33 -4.36
C GLU A 16 26.18 -41.71 -3.24
N THR A 17 26.25 -40.38 -3.18
CA THR A 17 25.52 -39.50 -2.28
C THR A 17 24.11 -39.28 -2.80
N GLN A 18 23.12 -39.93 -2.19
CA GLN A 18 21.72 -39.48 -2.25
C GLN A 18 21.38 -38.74 -0.95
N ASN A 19 20.95 -37.50 -1.13
CA ASN A 19 20.53 -36.58 -0.08
C ASN A 19 19.17 -37.00 0.49
N ASP A 20 19.16 -37.84 1.53
CA ASP A 20 18.06 -37.94 2.49
C ASP A 20 18.62 -37.55 3.86
N THR A 21 18.40 -36.30 4.26
CA THR A 21 18.66 -35.81 5.63
C THR A 21 17.39 -35.17 6.20
N THR A 22 16.35 -35.99 6.28
CA THR A 22 15.38 -35.90 7.38
C THR A 22 15.73 -36.99 8.39
N ASP A 23 15.68 -36.64 9.66
CA ASP A 23 15.70 -37.54 10.82
C ASP A 23 17.06 -38.13 11.23
N ASN A 24 17.81 -37.37 12.05
CA ASN A 24 18.75 -37.96 13.01
C ASN A 24 18.84 -37.21 14.35
N PHE A 25 17.85 -36.37 14.68
CA PHE A 25 17.76 -35.70 15.99
C PHE A 25 16.98 -36.51 17.05
N ASP A 26 16.33 -37.62 16.66
CA ASP A 26 15.48 -38.39 17.58
C ASP A 26 16.23 -39.47 18.40
N ALA A 27 17.50 -39.77 18.08
CA ALA A 27 18.27 -40.78 18.82
C ALA A 27 18.82 -40.25 20.15
N GLU A 28 19.30 -39.00 20.22
CA GLU A 28 19.82 -38.42 21.47
C GLU A 28 18.71 -37.97 22.45
N MET A 29 17.46 -37.86 21.98
CA MET A 29 16.32 -37.50 22.84
C MET A 29 15.75 -38.70 23.63
N GLN A 30 16.11 -39.93 23.29
CA GLN A 30 15.62 -41.12 24.01
C GLN A 30 16.23 -41.24 25.43
N ASP A 31 17.45 -40.73 25.66
CA ASP A 31 18.07 -40.76 26.99
C ASP A 31 17.42 -39.79 27.99
N LEU A 32 16.81 -38.69 27.52
CA LEU A 32 16.13 -37.74 28.41
C LEU A 32 14.77 -38.24 28.90
N ASN A 33 14.09 -39.09 28.11
CA ASN A 33 12.84 -39.72 28.55
C ASN A 33 13.08 -40.75 29.67
N GLY A 34 14.28 -41.36 29.74
CA GLY A 34 14.67 -42.26 30.83
C GLY A 34 14.70 -41.57 32.20
N TYR A 35 15.23 -40.34 32.25
CA TYR A 35 15.31 -39.55 33.49
C TYR A 35 13.94 -39.08 34.01
N ILE A 36 12.97 -38.88 33.12
CA ILE A 36 11.59 -38.52 33.51
C ILE A 36 10.87 -39.76 34.07
N SER A 37 11.16 -40.96 33.56
CA SER A 37 10.57 -42.21 34.07
C SER A 37 10.92 -42.47 35.54
N GLU A 38 12.15 -42.18 35.96
CA GLU A 38 12.58 -42.39 37.36
C GLU A 38 11.86 -41.46 38.35
N ILE A 39 11.57 -40.21 37.95
CA ILE A 39 10.83 -39.25 38.79
C ILE A 39 9.33 -39.61 38.87
N VAL A 40 8.78 -40.22 37.82
CA VAL A 40 7.36 -40.59 37.75
C VAL A 40 7.06 -41.87 38.53
N ASP A 41 8.00 -42.82 38.61
CA ASP A 41 7.80 -44.05 39.39
C ASP A 41 7.73 -43.80 40.91
N GLU A 42 8.40 -42.77 41.42
CA GLU A 42 8.26 -42.37 42.84
C GLU A 42 6.87 -41.76 43.16
N ALA A 43 6.16 -41.23 42.16
CA ALA A 43 4.86 -40.58 42.34
C ALA A 43 3.64 -41.53 42.15
N ARG A 44 3.86 -42.78 41.70
CA ARG A 44 2.79 -43.74 41.34
C ARG A 44 1.95 -44.31 42.50
N ASN A 45 2.15 -43.85 43.74
CA ASN A 45 1.44 -44.39 44.91
C ASN A 45 0.20 -43.60 45.36
N VAL A 46 -0.40 -42.74 44.53
CA VAL A 46 -1.65 -42.04 44.90
C VAL A 46 -2.78 -42.38 43.92
N SER A 47 -3.83 -42.92 44.53
CA SER A 47 -5.00 -43.61 43.99
C SER A 47 -5.82 -42.86 42.93
N GLU A 48 -6.25 -43.65 41.94
CA GLU A 48 -7.25 -43.38 40.92
C GLU A 48 -8.65 -43.05 41.49
N VAL A 49 -9.13 -41.83 41.33
CA VAL A 49 -10.58 -41.52 41.15
C VAL A 49 -10.68 -40.24 40.30
N ASP A 50 -11.67 -40.19 39.39
CA ASP A 50 -12.08 -39.05 38.53
C ASP A 50 -11.62 -39.02 37.07
N ALA A 51 -11.79 -40.15 36.36
CA ALA A 51 -11.69 -40.22 34.88
C ALA A 51 -13.04 -40.37 34.15
N LYS A 52 -14.18 -39.96 34.75
CA LYS A 52 -15.53 -40.19 34.16
C LYS A 52 -16.27 -38.98 33.60
N PHE A 53 -15.62 -37.82 33.42
CA PHE A 53 -16.27 -36.65 32.78
C PHE A 53 -15.68 -36.24 31.42
N LEU A 54 -14.81 -37.06 30.82
CA LEU A 54 -14.26 -36.81 29.48
C LEU A 54 -15.10 -37.55 28.45
N GLY A 55 -16.16 -36.89 27.98
CA GLY A 55 -16.90 -37.31 26.79
C GLY A 55 -16.03 -37.26 25.54
N ASP A 56 -16.25 -38.23 24.66
CA ASP A 56 -15.50 -38.54 23.44
C ASP A 56 -15.21 -37.31 22.55
N THR A 57 -13.92 -37.04 22.30
CA THR A 57 -13.42 -35.85 21.58
C THR A 57 -13.50 -35.96 20.05
N SER A 58 -14.06 -37.04 19.52
CA SER A 58 -14.11 -37.32 18.08
C SER A 58 -15.04 -36.38 17.27
N ALA A 59 -15.88 -35.57 17.92
CA ALA A 59 -16.76 -34.62 17.24
C ALA A 59 -16.11 -33.24 16.93
N LEU A 60 -14.81 -33.05 17.17
CA LEU A 60 -14.10 -31.76 17.03
C LEU A 60 -13.69 -31.37 15.58
N GLN A 61 -14.16 -32.08 14.54
CA GLN A 61 -13.65 -31.92 13.16
C GLN A 61 -14.66 -31.40 12.11
N ALA A 62 -15.78 -30.79 12.50
CA ALA A 62 -16.72 -30.21 11.53
C ALA A 62 -16.54 -28.68 11.42
N GLU A 63 -15.94 -28.23 10.32
CA GLU A 63 -15.71 -26.84 9.93
C GLU A 63 -17.00 -26.13 9.45
N GLY A 64 -17.07 -24.83 9.77
CA GLY A 64 -17.67 -23.79 8.93
C GLY A 64 -19.18 -23.57 9.06
N LEU A 65 -19.61 -22.56 9.84
CA LEU A 65 -20.96 -21.98 9.72
C LEU A 65 -21.01 -20.54 10.31
N TRP A 66 -21.16 -19.57 9.39
CA TRP A 66 -21.67 -18.18 9.53
C TRP A 66 -20.75 -17.05 10.02
N SER A 67 -20.64 -16.03 9.15
CA SER A 67 -20.31 -14.62 9.38
C SER A 67 -21.54 -13.87 9.92
N ASP A 68 -21.32 -12.89 10.80
CA ASP A 68 -22.33 -11.88 11.13
C ASP A 68 -21.73 -10.49 10.82
N GLU A 69 -22.49 -9.77 10.01
CA GLU A 69 -22.42 -8.35 9.71
C GLU A 69 -22.70 -7.51 10.96
N GLU A 70 -21.99 -6.39 11.13
CA GLU A 70 -22.58 -5.20 11.76
C GLU A 70 -21.85 -3.95 11.27
N SER A 71 -22.67 -2.94 10.99
CA SER A 71 -22.39 -1.72 10.23
C SER A 71 -21.78 -0.61 11.07
N ASP A 72 -20.66 -0.04 10.62
CA ASP A 72 -20.13 1.22 11.15
C ASP A 72 -20.65 2.41 10.34
N TYR A 73 -21.40 3.26 11.05
CA TYR A 73 -21.66 4.66 10.70
C TYR A 73 -20.48 5.50 11.16
N GLU A 74 -20.02 6.47 10.36
CA GLU A 74 -19.66 7.81 10.88
C GLU A 74 -19.31 8.83 9.78
N GLY A 75 -19.77 10.06 10.01
CA GLY A 75 -18.91 11.25 9.94
C GLY A 75 -18.79 11.97 8.60
N SER A 76 -19.79 12.78 8.28
CA SER A 76 -19.61 13.98 7.45
C SER A 76 -18.86 15.04 8.24
N ASP A 77 -17.79 15.61 7.67
CA ASP A 77 -17.40 16.97 8.00
C ASP A 77 -16.96 17.73 6.76
N ASP A 78 -17.50 18.93 6.71
CA ASP A 78 -17.59 19.88 5.62
C ASP A 78 -16.34 20.77 5.50
N GLU A 79 -16.25 21.37 4.31
CA GLU A 79 -15.65 22.67 4.03
C GLU A 79 -14.13 22.87 4.20
N SER A 80 -13.45 23.06 3.06
CA SER A 80 -12.37 24.05 2.97
C SER A 80 -12.48 24.86 1.66
N ASN A 81 -12.74 26.14 1.85
CA ASN A 81 -12.75 27.20 0.84
C ASN A 81 -11.32 27.51 0.38
N PHE A 82 -11.02 27.30 -0.91
CA PHE A 82 -9.78 27.78 -1.51
C PHE A 82 -9.99 29.14 -2.18
N SER A 83 -9.47 30.18 -1.51
CA SER A 83 -9.38 31.56 -2.00
C SER A 83 -8.27 31.69 -3.05
N LYS A 84 -8.61 32.29 -4.19
CA LYS A 84 -7.73 32.61 -5.32
C LYS A 84 -6.91 33.87 -5.01
N THR A 85 -5.60 33.74 -4.87
CA THR A 85 -4.67 34.84 -5.16
C THR A 85 -3.68 34.36 -6.21
N ALA A 86 -3.82 34.90 -7.43
CA ALA A 86 -2.99 34.56 -8.58
C ALA A 86 -1.62 35.23 -8.43
N SER A 87 -0.60 34.45 -8.05
CA SER A 87 0.79 34.77 -8.32
C SER A 87 1.10 34.51 -9.80
N ARG A 88 1.94 35.36 -10.40
CA ARG A 88 2.45 35.21 -11.76
C ARG A 88 3.33 33.96 -11.83
N THR A 89 3.04 33.05 -12.76
CA THR A 89 3.74 31.78 -12.93
C THR A 89 4.93 31.92 -13.88
N GLU A 90 5.92 31.02 -13.76
CA GLU A 90 7.06 30.91 -14.69
C GLU A 90 6.60 30.76 -16.15
N ASP A 91 5.41 30.18 -16.37
CA ASP A 91 4.77 30.05 -17.68
C ASP A 91 4.38 31.41 -18.32
N ASP A 92 4.04 32.43 -17.52
CA ASP A 92 3.77 33.77 -18.07
C ASP A 92 5.05 34.37 -18.68
N ILE A 93 6.21 34.02 -18.13
CA ILE A 93 7.53 34.51 -18.59
C ILE A 93 7.95 33.78 -19.87
N ALA A 94 7.80 32.45 -19.91
CA ALA A 94 8.10 31.65 -21.10
C ALA A 94 7.20 32.02 -22.29
N ASN A 95 5.91 32.28 -22.05
CA ASN A 95 4.99 32.76 -23.08
C ASN A 95 5.37 34.16 -23.59
N GLU A 96 5.88 35.06 -22.75
CA GLU A 96 6.36 36.38 -23.18
C GLU A 96 7.60 36.28 -24.09
N GLU A 97 8.58 35.44 -23.73
CA GLU A 97 9.81 35.27 -24.51
C GLU A 97 9.54 34.61 -25.88
N TRP A 98 8.69 33.58 -25.89
CA TRP A 98 8.24 32.94 -27.12
C TRP A 98 7.37 33.88 -27.99
N GLU A 99 6.52 34.72 -27.38
CA GLU A 99 5.76 35.76 -28.07
C GLU A 99 6.68 36.83 -28.70
N GLU A 100 7.76 37.21 -28.03
CA GLU A 100 8.77 38.11 -28.61
C GLU A 100 9.45 37.48 -29.83
N ASN A 101 9.74 36.19 -29.79
CA ASN A 101 10.33 35.46 -30.91
C ASN A 101 9.37 35.35 -32.11
N LEU A 102 8.10 34.99 -31.89
CA LEU A 102 7.10 34.98 -32.97
C LEU A 102 6.90 36.37 -33.58
N LYS A 103 6.84 37.42 -32.75
CA LYS A 103 6.74 38.80 -33.23
C LYS A 103 7.98 39.20 -34.04
N ALA A 104 9.17 38.79 -33.62
CA ALA A 104 10.40 39.02 -34.37
C ALA A 104 10.38 38.33 -35.73
N VAL A 105 9.90 37.07 -35.81
CA VAL A 105 9.74 36.32 -37.07
C VAL A 105 8.78 37.02 -38.04
N ALA A 106 7.70 37.62 -37.53
CA ALA A 106 6.77 38.43 -38.32
C ALA A 106 7.24 39.88 -38.60
N GLY A 107 8.45 40.26 -38.19
CA GLY A 107 9.05 41.57 -38.47
C GLY A 107 8.67 42.70 -37.50
N PHE A 108 8.08 42.40 -36.34
CA PHE A 108 7.81 43.40 -35.30
C PHE A 108 9.08 43.67 -34.46
N ARG A 109 9.47 44.95 -34.32
CA ARG A 109 10.62 45.35 -33.47
C ARG A 109 10.34 45.16 -31.97
N LYS A 110 11.36 44.73 -31.21
CA LYS A 110 11.37 44.72 -29.73
C LYS A 110 10.98 46.10 -29.19
N VAL A 111 9.84 46.20 -28.51
CA VAL A 111 9.45 47.41 -27.78
C VAL A 111 10.15 47.38 -26.43
N ARG A 112 11.14 48.28 -26.20
CA ARG A 112 11.70 48.51 -24.87
C ARG A 112 10.56 48.93 -23.93
N LYS A 113 10.29 48.15 -22.86
CA LYS A 113 9.29 48.43 -21.83
C LYS A 113 9.63 49.74 -21.09
N GLY A 114 9.19 50.87 -21.64
CA GLY A 114 9.10 52.16 -20.96
C GLY A 114 7.78 52.28 -20.20
N HIS A 115 7.82 52.88 -19.01
CA HIS A 115 6.73 53.05 -18.05
C HIS A 115 5.33 53.30 -18.64
N LYS A 116 4.34 52.64 -18.02
CA LYS A 116 2.89 52.69 -18.28
C LYS A 116 2.36 54.14 -18.36
N GLY A 117 2.36 54.71 -19.56
CA GLY A 117 1.60 55.91 -19.90
C GLY A 117 0.16 55.56 -20.26
N ARG A 118 -0.80 56.16 -19.56
CA ARG A 118 -2.25 56.08 -19.80
C ARG A 118 -2.60 56.42 -21.25
N GLY A 119 -3.42 55.58 -21.89
CA GLY A 119 -4.48 56.02 -22.81
C GLY A 119 -4.09 56.48 -24.23
N ARG A 120 -3.03 55.96 -24.85
CA ARG A 120 -2.90 56.07 -26.31
C ARG A 120 -3.76 54.99 -26.97
N VAL A 121 -4.69 55.42 -27.83
CA VAL A 121 -5.37 54.57 -28.82
C VAL A 121 -4.33 53.66 -29.48
N SER A 122 -4.62 52.37 -29.57
CA SER A 122 -3.73 51.41 -30.23
C SER A 122 -3.40 51.94 -31.62
N ARG A 123 -2.12 51.92 -32.01
CA ARG A 123 -1.71 52.36 -33.35
C ARG A 123 -2.42 51.57 -34.47
N ALA A 124 -2.98 50.40 -34.15
CA ALA A 124 -3.82 49.59 -35.03
C ALA A 124 -5.22 50.18 -35.33
N ASP A 125 -5.71 51.12 -34.52
CA ASP A 125 -7.00 51.81 -34.73
C ASP A 125 -6.82 53.16 -35.47
N MET A 126 -5.59 53.55 -35.80
CA MET A 126 -5.35 54.72 -36.66
C MET A 126 -5.78 54.40 -38.09
N LEU A 127 -6.60 55.25 -38.68
CA LEU A 127 -6.93 55.17 -40.09
C LEU A 127 -5.64 55.25 -40.91
N PRO A 128 -5.39 54.29 -41.84
CA PRO A 128 -4.20 54.31 -42.68
C PRO A 128 -4.11 55.61 -43.50
N SER A 129 -2.90 55.96 -43.96
CA SER A 129 -2.72 57.11 -44.85
C SER A 129 -3.60 56.99 -46.11
N VAL A 130 -3.96 58.12 -46.72
CA VAL A 130 -4.80 58.13 -47.95
C VAL A 130 -4.18 57.28 -49.05
N GLU A 131 -2.85 57.31 -49.20
CA GLU A 131 -2.10 56.47 -50.13
C GLU A 131 -2.27 54.97 -49.82
N VAL A 132 -2.15 54.58 -48.55
CA VAL A 132 -2.35 53.19 -48.11
C VAL A 132 -3.81 52.74 -48.30
N GLN A 133 -4.80 53.61 -48.08
CA GLN A 133 -6.21 53.28 -48.35
C GLN A 133 -6.48 53.06 -49.84
N GLN A 134 -5.90 53.89 -50.72
CA GLN A 134 -6.01 53.71 -52.17
C GLN A 134 -5.37 52.41 -52.63
N MET A 135 -4.15 52.11 -52.17
CA MET A 135 -3.49 50.83 -52.44
C MET A 135 -4.30 49.65 -51.92
N LEU A 136 -4.87 49.74 -50.72
CA LEU A 136 -5.70 48.68 -50.15
C LEU A 136 -6.99 48.47 -50.96
N SER A 137 -7.63 49.54 -51.43
CA SER A 137 -8.80 49.46 -52.32
C SER A 137 -8.44 48.80 -53.65
N LEU A 138 -7.28 49.14 -54.22
CA LEU A 138 -6.79 48.55 -55.47
C LEU A 138 -6.43 47.07 -55.27
N ALA A 139 -5.77 46.73 -54.16
CA ALA A 139 -5.46 45.35 -53.79
C ALA A 139 -6.73 44.51 -53.59
N ASN A 140 -7.76 45.05 -52.91
CA ASN A 140 -9.06 44.40 -52.75
C ASN A 140 -9.74 44.14 -54.11
N HIS A 141 -9.66 45.11 -55.03
CA HIS A 141 -10.22 44.96 -56.38
C HIS A 141 -9.48 43.86 -57.18
N LEU A 142 -8.15 43.83 -57.13
CA LEU A 142 -7.38 42.77 -57.78
C LEU A 142 -7.60 41.40 -57.14
N PHE A 143 -7.75 41.35 -55.82
CA PHE A 143 -8.08 40.12 -55.11
C PHE A 143 -9.46 39.56 -55.50
N ALA A 144 -10.44 40.45 -55.74
CA ALA A 144 -11.78 40.06 -56.20
C ALA A 144 -11.84 39.62 -57.66
N GLN A 145 -10.84 39.97 -58.48
CA GLN A 145 -10.71 39.46 -59.84
C GLN A 145 -10.09 38.05 -59.78
N GLU A 146 -10.90 37.03 -60.07
CA GLU A 146 -10.45 35.63 -60.09
C GLU A 146 -9.20 35.48 -60.97
N GLY A 147 -8.07 35.11 -60.34
CA GLY A 147 -6.81 34.80 -61.02
C GLY A 147 -5.66 35.80 -60.81
N ASN A 148 -5.91 37.02 -60.30
CA ASN A 148 -4.85 38.03 -60.15
C ASN A 148 -4.23 38.09 -58.73
N PHE A 149 -3.99 36.92 -58.13
CA PHE A 149 -3.46 36.83 -56.76
C PHE A 149 -2.01 37.34 -56.64
N ASP A 150 -1.22 37.27 -57.73
CA ASP A 150 0.17 37.73 -57.74
C ASP A 150 0.28 39.26 -57.60
N GLU A 151 -0.54 40.02 -58.32
CA GLU A 151 -0.55 41.48 -58.21
C GLU A 151 -1.17 41.93 -56.89
N ALA A 152 -2.24 41.26 -56.44
CA ALA A 152 -2.84 41.50 -55.13
C ALA A 152 -1.83 41.27 -53.98
N GLN A 153 -1.04 40.20 -54.04
CA GLN A 153 0.02 39.93 -53.06
C GLN A 153 1.09 41.01 -53.08
N LYS A 154 1.60 41.41 -54.25
CA LYS A 154 2.63 42.46 -54.37
C LYS A 154 2.18 43.78 -53.73
N LEU A 155 0.93 44.18 -53.98
CA LEU A 155 0.37 45.38 -53.35
C LEU A 155 0.18 45.20 -51.86
N ALA A 156 -0.28 44.04 -51.40
CA ALA A 156 -0.44 43.78 -49.98
C ALA A 156 0.92 43.76 -49.23
N GLU A 157 1.98 43.24 -49.85
CA GLU A 157 3.37 43.33 -49.34
C GLU A 157 3.85 44.78 -49.29
N GLU A 158 3.55 45.58 -50.31
CA GLU A 158 3.89 47.01 -50.34
C GLU A 158 3.12 47.81 -49.28
N ILE A 159 1.84 47.50 -49.06
CA ILE A 159 1.04 48.07 -47.98
C ILE A 159 1.66 47.74 -46.62
N VAL A 160 1.97 46.47 -46.36
CA VAL A 160 2.59 46.03 -45.08
C VAL A 160 3.97 46.67 -44.87
N ARG A 161 4.73 46.89 -45.94
CA ARG A 161 6.02 47.59 -45.91
C ARG A 161 5.86 49.06 -45.49
N ILE A 162 4.82 49.74 -46.00
CA ILE A 162 4.56 51.16 -45.72
C ILE A 162 3.92 51.33 -44.33
N ASP A 163 2.93 50.50 -43.99
CA ASP A 163 2.33 50.42 -42.67
C ASP A 163 2.02 48.97 -42.29
N ASN A 164 2.81 48.43 -41.35
CA ASN A 164 2.62 47.06 -40.89
C ASN A 164 1.38 46.87 -40.01
N ASN A 165 0.67 47.93 -39.61
CA ASN A 165 -0.49 47.83 -38.73
C ASN A 165 -1.80 47.57 -39.51
N VAL A 166 -1.75 47.53 -40.84
CA VAL A 166 -2.93 47.31 -41.69
C VAL A 166 -3.36 45.84 -41.67
N ILE A 167 -4.27 45.50 -40.75
CA ILE A 167 -4.79 44.12 -40.54
C ILE A 167 -5.35 43.52 -41.84
N ALA A 168 -6.06 44.32 -42.64
CA ALA A 168 -6.69 43.85 -43.88
C ALA A 168 -5.64 43.36 -44.91
N ALA A 169 -4.48 44.03 -44.99
CA ALA A 169 -3.40 43.64 -45.88
C ALA A 169 -2.79 42.30 -45.45
N TRP A 170 -2.56 42.09 -44.15
CA TRP A 170 -2.09 40.81 -43.62
C TRP A 170 -3.07 39.65 -43.84
N LYS A 171 -4.37 39.88 -43.63
CA LYS A 171 -5.41 38.87 -43.92
C LYS A 171 -5.43 38.51 -45.41
N MET A 172 -5.33 39.52 -46.28
CA MET A 172 -5.26 39.34 -47.74
C MET A 172 -4.00 38.57 -48.16
N LEU A 173 -2.83 38.89 -47.59
CA LEU A 173 -1.59 38.14 -47.85
C LEU A 173 -1.74 36.66 -47.55
N GLY A 174 -2.32 36.33 -46.38
CA GLY A 174 -2.52 34.93 -46.03
C GLY A 174 -3.52 34.23 -46.96
N GLU A 175 -4.59 34.91 -47.35
CA GLU A 175 -5.56 34.38 -48.29
C GLU A 175 -4.99 34.20 -49.71
N CYS A 176 -4.16 35.14 -50.20
CA CYS A 176 -3.40 35.00 -51.44
C CYS A 176 -2.49 33.76 -51.40
N HIS A 177 -1.76 33.54 -50.30
CA HIS A 177 -0.92 32.36 -50.14
C HIS A 177 -1.74 31.06 -50.13
N ARG A 178 -2.91 31.05 -49.47
CA ARG A 178 -3.82 29.91 -49.45
C ARG A 178 -4.33 29.54 -50.85
N GLN A 179 -4.71 30.52 -51.66
CA GLN A 179 -5.23 30.30 -53.02
C GLN A 179 -4.16 29.88 -54.03
N ARG A 180 -2.88 30.25 -53.82
CA ARG A 180 -1.74 29.84 -54.69
C ARG A 180 -1.45 28.34 -54.68
N GLY A 181 -1.99 27.59 -53.72
CA GLY A 181 -1.97 26.13 -53.71
C GLY A 181 -1.73 25.57 -52.32
N ASN A 182 -2.24 24.35 -52.10
CA ASN A 182 -2.25 23.66 -50.81
C ASN A 182 -0.90 23.05 -50.40
N GLY A 183 0.22 23.51 -50.97
CA GLY A 183 1.55 23.03 -50.59
C GLY A 183 1.93 23.53 -49.18
N ARG A 184 2.62 22.70 -48.39
CA ARG A 184 3.03 23.02 -47.01
C ARG A 184 3.64 24.43 -46.86
N VAL A 185 4.54 24.80 -47.76
CA VAL A 185 5.20 26.13 -47.77
C VAL A 185 4.20 27.28 -47.90
N ASN A 186 3.16 27.13 -48.71
CA ASN A 186 2.14 28.17 -48.87
C ASN A 186 1.23 28.26 -47.64
N ILE A 187 0.93 27.13 -47.00
CA ILE A 187 0.14 27.09 -45.77
C ILE A 187 0.93 27.74 -44.61
N GLU A 188 2.24 27.49 -44.51
CA GLU A 188 3.11 28.13 -43.52
C GLU A 188 3.18 29.65 -43.72
N LYS A 189 3.34 30.12 -44.97
CA LYS A 189 3.30 31.56 -45.28
C LYS A 189 1.93 32.19 -44.98
N CYS A 190 0.85 31.47 -45.26
CA CYS A 190 -0.51 31.86 -44.88
C CYS A 190 -0.63 32.01 -43.36
N LEU A 191 -0.16 31.02 -42.59
CA LEU A 191 -0.17 31.03 -41.14
C LEU A 191 0.62 32.21 -40.57
N ILE A 192 1.82 32.51 -41.08
CA ILE A 192 2.62 33.66 -40.63
C ILE A 192 1.85 34.98 -40.84
N ALA A 193 1.26 35.17 -42.02
CA ALA A 193 0.49 36.39 -42.34
C ALA A 193 -0.76 36.53 -41.45
N TRP A 194 -1.49 35.43 -41.22
CA TRP A 194 -2.68 35.44 -40.35
C TRP A 194 -2.33 35.58 -38.87
N MET A 195 -1.21 35.02 -38.41
CA MET A 195 -0.68 35.24 -37.07
C MET A 195 -0.32 36.71 -36.86
N ALA A 196 0.34 37.35 -37.84
CA ALA A 196 0.62 38.78 -37.79
C ALA A 196 -0.67 39.61 -37.70
N ALA A 197 -1.68 39.28 -38.51
CA ALA A 197 -3.01 39.90 -38.41
C ALA A 197 -3.67 39.68 -37.02
N ALA A 198 -3.52 38.49 -36.44
CA ALA A 198 -4.07 38.14 -35.13
C ALA A 198 -3.40 38.91 -33.99
N HIS A 199 -2.07 39.08 -34.03
CA HIS A 199 -1.35 39.91 -33.07
C HIS A 199 -1.73 41.38 -33.13
N LEU A 200 -2.07 41.90 -34.31
CA LEU A 200 -2.56 43.28 -34.47
C LEU A 200 -3.99 43.48 -33.95
N LYS A 201 -4.82 42.44 -33.99
CA LYS A 201 -6.18 42.45 -33.45
C LYS A 201 -6.38 41.34 -32.39
N PRO A 202 -5.83 41.48 -31.17
CA PRO A 202 -5.87 40.41 -30.16
C PRO A 202 -7.29 39.96 -29.74
N LYS A 203 -8.33 40.76 -29.98
CA LYS A 203 -9.74 40.43 -29.67
C LYS A 203 -10.44 39.59 -30.74
N ASP A 204 -9.81 39.36 -31.90
CA ASP A 204 -10.37 38.56 -33.00
C ASP A 204 -10.21 37.06 -32.71
N HIS A 205 -11.13 36.52 -31.90
CA HIS A 205 -11.07 35.13 -31.44
C HIS A 205 -11.21 34.10 -32.58
N GLU A 206 -11.96 34.41 -33.64
CA GLU A 206 -12.13 33.53 -34.81
C GLU A 206 -10.83 33.37 -35.59
N LEU A 207 -10.10 34.48 -35.76
CA LEU A 207 -8.80 34.47 -36.42
C LEU A 207 -7.77 33.66 -35.62
N TRP A 208 -7.72 33.84 -34.29
CA TRP A 208 -6.87 33.02 -33.42
C TRP A 208 -7.21 31.53 -33.50
N PHE A 209 -8.50 31.19 -33.49
CA PHE A 209 -8.95 29.81 -33.63
C PHE A 209 -8.56 29.19 -34.99
N THR A 210 -8.65 29.97 -36.07
CA THR A 210 -8.24 29.54 -37.41
C THR A 210 -6.74 29.32 -37.48
N CYS A 211 -5.94 30.21 -36.89
CA CYS A 211 -4.48 30.04 -36.78
C CYS A 211 -4.13 28.80 -35.95
N ALA A 212 -4.89 28.50 -34.90
CA ALA A 212 -4.69 27.30 -34.08
C ALA A 212 -4.92 26.02 -34.89
N LYS A 213 -6.03 25.95 -35.64
CA LYS A 213 -6.35 24.80 -36.49
C LYS A 213 -5.36 24.60 -37.63
N LEU A 214 -4.86 25.68 -38.23
CA LEU A 214 -3.78 25.59 -39.22
C LEU A 214 -2.46 25.13 -38.59
N SER A 215 -2.12 25.62 -37.41
CA SER A 215 -0.92 25.19 -36.67
C SER A 215 -0.99 23.70 -36.32
N GLU A 216 -2.16 23.22 -35.90
CA GLU A 216 -2.46 21.81 -35.65
C GLU A 216 -2.30 20.96 -36.93
N SER A 217 -2.79 21.43 -38.09
CA SER A 217 -2.62 20.74 -39.38
C SER A 217 -1.17 20.68 -39.90
N LEU A 218 -0.31 21.57 -39.39
CA LEU A 218 1.12 21.64 -39.70
C LEU A 218 1.99 20.96 -38.64
N GLU A 219 1.37 20.32 -37.62
CA GLU A 219 2.05 19.65 -36.51
C GLU A 219 2.89 20.59 -35.61
N PHE A 220 2.57 21.88 -35.61
CA PHE A 220 3.20 22.88 -34.73
C PHE A 220 2.43 22.99 -33.41
N TRP A 221 2.67 22.02 -32.51
CA TRP A 221 1.88 21.82 -31.28
C TRP A 221 1.90 23.01 -30.32
N ASP A 222 3.09 23.55 -30.01
CA ASP A 222 3.22 24.69 -29.10
C ASP A 222 2.57 25.96 -29.68
N GLN A 223 2.69 26.15 -31.00
CA GLN A 223 2.04 27.26 -31.68
C GLN A 223 0.53 27.11 -31.68
N ALA A 224 0.03 25.89 -31.85
CA ALA A 224 -1.39 25.60 -31.76
C ALA A 224 -1.95 25.87 -30.35
N ASP A 225 -1.26 25.42 -29.28
CA ASP A 225 -1.66 25.71 -27.89
C ASP A 225 -1.70 27.22 -27.63
N TYR A 226 -0.69 27.96 -28.10
CA TYR A 226 -0.66 29.42 -27.99
C TYR A 226 -1.86 30.08 -28.66
N CYS A 227 -2.14 29.72 -29.91
CA CYS A 227 -3.25 30.28 -30.67
C CYS A 227 -4.60 29.97 -30.02
N TYR A 228 -4.78 28.73 -29.53
CA TYR A 228 -5.98 28.38 -28.78
C TYR A 228 -6.11 29.17 -27.47
N ASN A 229 -5.02 29.35 -26.73
CA ASN A 229 -5.03 30.14 -25.50
C ASN A 229 -5.40 31.60 -25.77
N ARG A 230 -4.90 32.19 -26.86
CA ARG A 230 -5.29 33.52 -27.32
C ARG A 230 -6.75 33.60 -27.75
N ALA A 231 -7.26 32.59 -28.45
CA ALA A 231 -8.69 32.50 -28.81
C ALA A 231 -9.59 32.46 -27.57
N VAL A 232 -9.21 31.72 -26.54
CA VAL A 232 -9.91 31.67 -25.24
C VAL A 232 -9.81 33.02 -24.52
N SER A 233 -8.62 33.62 -24.48
CA SER A 233 -8.35 34.89 -23.81
C SER A 233 -9.04 36.09 -24.47
N ALA A 234 -9.33 36.02 -25.76
CA ALA A 234 -10.09 37.01 -26.51
C ALA A 234 -11.58 37.07 -26.07
N LYS A 235 -12.05 36.11 -25.26
CA LYS A 235 -13.40 36.04 -24.68
C LYS A 235 -14.50 36.17 -25.75
N PRO A 236 -14.74 35.12 -26.56
CA PRO A 236 -15.80 35.13 -27.56
C PRO A 236 -17.16 35.46 -26.93
N PRO A 237 -18.05 36.19 -27.64
CA PRO A 237 -19.35 36.62 -27.13
C PRO A 237 -20.28 35.43 -26.86
N ASN A 238 -20.17 34.38 -27.68
CA ASN A 238 -20.97 33.17 -27.58
C ASN A 238 -20.29 32.15 -26.65
N LYS A 239 -20.97 31.75 -25.58
CA LYS A 239 -20.48 30.70 -24.65
C LYS A 239 -20.20 29.37 -25.36
N SER A 240 -20.92 29.04 -26.44
CA SER A 240 -20.68 27.83 -27.23
C SER A 240 -19.30 27.83 -27.89
N GLU A 241 -18.90 28.95 -28.50
CA GLU A 241 -17.58 29.11 -29.12
C GLU A 241 -16.46 29.04 -28.07
N LEU A 242 -16.66 29.66 -26.89
CA LEU A 242 -15.71 29.54 -25.78
C LEU A 242 -15.47 28.06 -25.40
N LYS A 243 -16.54 27.29 -25.22
CA LYS A 243 -16.46 25.86 -24.89
C LYS A 243 -15.76 25.06 -25.99
N LYS A 244 -16.06 25.34 -27.26
CA LYS A 244 -15.42 24.72 -28.42
C LYS A 244 -13.90 24.97 -28.45
N TYR A 245 -13.47 26.20 -28.17
CA TYR A 245 -12.03 26.53 -28.17
C TYR A 245 -11.29 25.85 -27.03
N ILE A 246 -11.88 25.81 -25.82
CA ILE A 246 -11.31 25.11 -24.67
C ILE A 246 -11.27 23.60 -24.92
N TRP A 247 -12.30 23.02 -25.52
CA TRP A 247 -12.34 21.60 -25.87
C TRP A 247 -11.19 21.24 -26.83
N ASN A 248 -11.06 21.95 -27.96
CA ASN A 248 -10.01 21.67 -28.93
C ASN A 248 -8.60 21.85 -28.34
N ARG A 249 -8.40 22.88 -27.51
CA ARG A 249 -7.15 23.08 -26.78
C ARG A 249 -6.84 21.92 -25.82
N SER A 250 -7.86 21.45 -25.09
CA SER A 250 -7.69 20.38 -24.10
C SER A 250 -7.38 19.04 -24.77
N VAL A 251 -8.02 18.74 -25.90
CA VAL A 251 -7.72 17.56 -26.71
C VAL A 251 -6.29 17.60 -27.25
N LEU A 252 -5.89 18.72 -27.86
CA LEU A 252 -4.51 18.93 -28.34
C LEU A 252 -3.49 18.68 -27.21
N ASN A 253 -3.68 19.31 -26.06
CA ASN A 253 -2.78 19.16 -24.92
C ASN A 253 -2.78 17.73 -24.33
N LYS A 254 -3.90 16.99 -24.44
CA LYS A 254 -3.99 15.59 -24.02
C LYS A 254 -3.15 14.68 -24.91
N GLU A 255 -3.19 14.90 -26.22
CA GLU A 255 -2.51 14.05 -27.21
C GLU A 255 -1.00 14.31 -27.27
N HIS A 256 -0.56 15.56 -27.07
CA HIS A 256 0.85 15.97 -27.19
C HIS A 256 1.57 16.18 -25.85
N GLY A 257 1.11 15.51 -24.78
CA GLY A 257 1.89 15.35 -23.53
C GLY A 257 1.73 16.46 -22.48
N SER A 258 1.09 17.60 -22.81
CA SER A 258 0.76 18.65 -21.84
C SER A 258 -0.47 18.30 -20.97
N LEU A 259 -0.40 17.16 -20.28
CA LEU A 259 -1.54 16.53 -19.60
C LEU A 259 -2.17 17.41 -18.50
N LYS A 260 -1.36 18.16 -17.74
CA LYS A 260 -1.88 19.07 -16.68
C LYS A 260 -2.73 20.19 -17.27
N LYS A 261 -2.25 20.84 -18.35
CA LYS A 261 -3.01 21.88 -19.07
C LYS A 261 -4.30 21.33 -19.67
N ALA A 262 -4.26 20.10 -20.19
CA ALA A 262 -5.44 19.39 -20.68
C ALA A 262 -6.46 19.16 -19.56
N ALA A 263 -6.01 18.72 -18.39
CA ALA A 263 -6.88 18.49 -17.23
C ALA A 263 -7.57 19.76 -16.75
N GLU A 264 -6.87 20.90 -16.72
CA GLU A 264 -7.45 22.20 -16.36
C GLU A 264 -8.55 22.63 -17.33
N GLY A 265 -8.31 22.49 -18.64
CA GLY A 265 -9.29 22.82 -19.66
C GLY A 265 -10.55 21.95 -19.58
N PHE A 266 -10.40 20.64 -19.40
CA PHE A 266 -11.55 19.75 -19.20
C PHE A 266 -12.27 19.98 -17.86
N LYS A 267 -11.53 20.28 -16.75
CA LYS A 267 -12.12 20.68 -15.46
C LYS A 267 -12.98 21.95 -15.62
N PHE A 268 -12.52 22.93 -16.40
CA PHE A 268 -13.30 24.13 -16.70
C PHE A 268 -14.59 23.80 -17.48
N LEU A 269 -14.52 22.92 -18.47
CA LEU A 269 -15.70 22.48 -19.23
C LEU A 269 -16.71 21.74 -18.34
N LEU A 270 -16.22 20.90 -17.42
CA LEU A 270 -17.04 20.12 -16.48
C LEU A 270 -17.87 21.02 -15.56
N GLN A 271 -17.37 22.19 -15.14
CA GLN A 271 -18.15 23.14 -14.33
C GLN A 271 -19.47 23.57 -14.99
N SER A 272 -19.50 23.59 -16.32
CA SER A 272 -20.68 23.98 -17.08
C SER A 272 -21.65 22.83 -17.36
N SER A 273 -21.16 21.59 -17.30
CA SER A 273 -21.92 20.35 -17.53
C SER A 273 -21.39 19.26 -16.58
N PRO A 274 -21.75 19.29 -15.28
CA PRO A 274 -21.12 18.44 -14.25
C PRO A 274 -21.25 16.93 -14.50
N TYR A 275 -22.29 16.51 -15.22
CA TYR A 275 -22.60 15.11 -15.46
C TYR A 275 -22.18 14.63 -16.86
N ASN A 276 -21.43 15.42 -17.64
CA ASN A 276 -21.06 15.03 -19.00
C ASN A 276 -20.00 13.92 -18.99
N ALA A 277 -20.39 12.71 -19.39
CA ALA A 277 -19.52 11.55 -19.37
C ALA A 277 -18.34 11.65 -20.35
N SER A 278 -18.49 12.31 -21.50
CA SER A 278 -17.41 12.50 -22.47
C SER A 278 -16.26 13.34 -21.90
N ILE A 279 -16.59 14.37 -21.08
CA ILE A 279 -15.57 15.14 -20.35
C ILE A 279 -14.91 14.27 -19.27
N LEU A 280 -15.70 13.50 -18.52
CA LEU A 280 -15.20 12.60 -17.47
C LEU A 280 -14.26 11.52 -18.04
N LYS A 281 -14.56 10.93 -19.20
CA LYS A 281 -13.70 9.95 -19.88
C LYS A 281 -12.32 10.53 -20.20
N ASN A 282 -12.29 11.71 -20.83
CA ASN A 282 -11.03 12.40 -21.16
C ASN A 282 -10.21 12.74 -19.92
N LEU A 283 -10.86 13.21 -18.85
CA LEU A 283 -10.17 13.48 -17.60
C LEU A 283 -9.67 12.19 -16.92
N ALA A 284 -10.43 11.10 -16.95
CA ALA A 284 -10.01 9.82 -16.38
C ALA A 284 -8.75 9.30 -17.08
N GLU A 285 -8.71 9.31 -18.42
CA GLU A 285 -7.50 8.95 -19.18
C GLU A 285 -6.29 9.78 -18.75
N ILE A 286 -6.47 11.08 -18.52
CA ILE A 286 -5.40 11.96 -18.07
C ILE A 286 -4.94 11.60 -16.64
N TYR A 287 -5.87 11.46 -15.69
CA TYR A 287 -5.52 11.17 -14.30
C TYR A 287 -4.97 9.77 -14.09
N ILE A 288 -5.36 8.80 -14.93
CA ILE A 288 -4.75 7.47 -14.98
C ILE A 288 -3.29 7.59 -15.44
N LYS A 289 -3.02 8.33 -16.53
CA LYS A 289 -1.65 8.56 -17.04
C LYS A 289 -0.74 9.32 -16.07
N ILE A 290 -1.28 10.27 -15.30
CA ILE A 290 -0.53 11.03 -14.29
C ILE A 290 -0.42 10.27 -12.95
N HIS A 291 -1.04 9.08 -12.82
CA HIS A 291 -1.11 8.31 -11.56
C HIS A 291 -1.74 9.10 -10.39
N ALA A 292 -2.77 9.91 -10.67
CA ALA A 292 -3.46 10.72 -9.68
C ALA A 292 -5.00 10.52 -9.74
N PRO A 293 -5.52 9.30 -9.52
CA PRO A 293 -6.95 8.98 -9.70
C PRO A 293 -7.88 9.73 -8.73
N ARG A 294 -7.40 10.01 -7.51
CA ARG A 294 -8.17 10.64 -6.43
C ARG A 294 -8.76 12.00 -6.79
N GLU A 295 -8.09 12.74 -7.68
CA GLU A 295 -8.48 14.08 -8.13
C GLU A 295 -9.86 14.14 -8.83
N ILE A 296 -10.32 13.03 -9.39
CA ILE A 296 -11.58 12.99 -10.17
C ILE A 296 -12.65 12.07 -9.58
N LEU A 297 -12.32 11.19 -8.65
CA LEU A 297 -13.26 10.22 -8.07
C LEU A 297 -14.56 10.86 -7.58
N LYS A 298 -14.48 12.01 -6.88
CA LYS A 298 -15.67 12.76 -6.41
C LYS A 298 -16.61 13.15 -7.56
N GLN A 299 -16.06 13.55 -8.72
CA GLN A 299 -16.87 13.94 -9.87
C GLN A 299 -17.53 12.73 -10.53
N PHE A 300 -16.83 11.60 -10.62
CA PHE A 300 -17.42 10.34 -11.06
C PHE A 300 -18.55 9.89 -10.13
N GLU A 301 -18.38 10.01 -8.82
CA GLU A 301 -19.40 9.66 -7.85
C GLU A 301 -20.66 10.52 -8.00
N ILE A 302 -20.50 11.84 -8.20
CA ILE A 302 -21.60 12.77 -8.43
C ILE A 302 -22.37 12.41 -9.72
N ALA A 303 -21.64 12.16 -10.82
CA ALA A 303 -22.25 11.75 -12.08
C ALA A 303 -22.95 10.39 -11.96
N TRP A 304 -22.31 9.42 -11.31
CA TRP A 304 -22.86 8.09 -11.04
C TRP A 304 -24.20 8.19 -10.28
N LYS A 305 -24.26 8.93 -9.17
CA LYS A 305 -25.49 9.12 -8.38
C LYS A 305 -26.61 9.77 -9.22
N TYR A 306 -26.27 10.75 -10.06
CA TYR A 306 -27.24 11.42 -10.94
C TYR A 306 -27.84 10.48 -11.99
N PHE A 307 -27.05 9.61 -12.62
CA PHE A 307 -27.59 8.69 -13.64
C PHE A 307 -28.22 7.43 -13.03
N TYR A 308 -27.65 6.90 -11.95
CA TYR A 308 -28.16 5.70 -11.29
C TYR A 308 -29.57 5.88 -10.70
N GLN A 309 -30.05 7.12 -10.52
CA GLN A 309 -31.43 7.36 -10.07
C GLN A 309 -32.48 6.83 -11.06
N TYR A 310 -32.18 6.79 -12.37
CA TYR A 310 -33.10 6.28 -13.39
C TYR A 310 -33.27 4.75 -13.28
N PRO A 311 -34.46 4.19 -13.56
CA PRO A 311 -34.71 2.74 -13.47
C PRO A 311 -33.85 1.92 -14.44
N ALA A 312 -33.57 2.48 -15.62
CA ALA A 312 -32.70 1.94 -16.65
C ALA A 312 -31.75 3.04 -17.15
N PRO A 313 -30.58 2.69 -17.71
CA PRO A 313 -29.65 3.69 -18.27
C PRO A 313 -30.32 4.49 -19.40
N PRO A 314 -30.30 5.83 -19.34
CA PRO A 314 -30.84 6.65 -20.42
C PRO A 314 -30.03 6.45 -21.71
N ILE A 315 -30.66 6.63 -22.87
CA ILE A 315 -30.01 6.52 -24.19
C ILE A 315 -29.75 7.93 -24.72
N GLY A 316 -28.52 8.22 -25.14
CA GLY A 316 -28.12 9.52 -25.66
C GLY A 316 -26.61 9.65 -25.81
N ASN A 317 -26.17 10.84 -26.21
CA ASN A 317 -24.75 11.22 -26.20
C ASN A 317 -24.39 11.80 -24.81
N ASP A 318 -23.11 11.70 -24.42
CA ASP A 318 -22.57 12.24 -23.17
C ASP A 318 -23.19 11.67 -21.87
N ILE A 319 -23.88 10.54 -21.95
CA ILE A 319 -24.46 9.79 -20.83
C ILE A 319 -23.42 8.89 -20.15
N PHE A 320 -23.68 8.55 -18.88
CA PHE A 320 -22.88 7.59 -18.13
C PHE A 320 -23.14 6.17 -18.65
N ASP A 321 -22.32 5.72 -19.60
CA ASP A 321 -22.40 4.42 -20.26
C ASP A 321 -21.46 3.36 -19.63
N LEU A 322 -21.49 2.13 -20.15
CA LEU A 322 -20.68 1.02 -19.62
C LEU A 322 -19.16 1.30 -19.69
N PRO A 323 -18.60 1.89 -20.77
CA PRO A 323 -17.22 2.39 -20.77
C PRO A 323 -16.92 3.42 -19.66
N THR A 324 -17.85 4.34 -19.37
CA THR A 324 -17.70 5.30 -18.25
C THR A 324 -17.67 4.58 -16.91
N LEU A 325 -18.53 3.57 -16.71
CA LEU A 325 -18.51 2.72 -15.52
C LEU A 325 -17.17 1.98 -15.39
N ASN A 326 -16.63 1.46 -16.49
CA ASN A 326 -15.34 0.77 -16.49
C ASN A 326 -14.17 1.69 -16.08
N LEU A 327 -14.17 2.95 -16.55
CA LEU A 327 -13.19 3.95 -16.12
C LEU A 327 -13.37 4.34 -14.66
N TYR A 328 -14.61 4.45 -14.17
CA TYR A 328 -14.85 4.70 -12.76
C TYR A 328 -14.33 3.54 -11.89
N ALA A 329 -14.59 2.31 -12.30
CA ALA A 329 -14.06 1.11 -11.66
C ALA A 329 -12.52 1.08 -11.70
N GLU A 330 -11.89 1.48 -12.82
CA GLU A 330 -10.43 1.61 -12.92
C GLU A 330 -9.86 2.61 -11.92
N LEU A 331 -10.48 3.79 -11.81
CA LEU A 331 -10.04 4.83 -10.89
C LEU A 331 -10.14 4.37 -9.43
N LEU A 332 -11.20 3.65 -9.05
CA LEU A 332 -11.34 3.08 -7.71
C LEU A 332 -10.33 1.96 -7.44
N LEU A 333 -10.00 1.15 -8.46
CA LEU A 333 -8.98 0.11 -8.37
C LEU A 333 -7.59 0.71 -8.13
N LEU A 334 -7.23 1.75 -8.89
CA LEU A 334 -5.96 2.47 -8.75
C LEU A 334 -5.84 3.26 -7.44
N ASP A 335 -6.96 3.76 -6.89
CA ASP A 335 -7.00 4.44 -5.58
C ASP A 335 -7.20 3.46 -4.40
N HIS A 336 -7.18 2.15 -4.65
CA HIS A 336 -7.31 1.09 -3.66
C HIS A 336 -8.62 1.11 -2.83
N GLN A 337 -9.72 1.63 -3.41
CA GLN A 337 -11.03 1.68 -2.77
C GLN A 337 -11.85 0.41 -3.04
N TRP A 338 -11.42 -0.73 -2.46
CA TRP A 338 -11.96 -2.06 -2.77
C TRP A 338 -13.46 -2.21 -2.54
N SER A 339 -13.98 -1.82 -1.37
CA SER A 339 -15.40 -1.94 -1.04
C SER A 339 -16.28 -1.07 -1.95
N ASN A 340 -15.81 0.13 -2.31
CA ASN A 340 -16.52 1.00 -3.25
C ASN A 340 -16.51 0.42 -4.66
N LEU A 341 -15.40 -0.20 -5.08
CA LEU A 341 -15.28 -0.89 -6.37
C LEU A 341 -16.24 -2.07 -6.47
N ILE A 342 -16.27 -2.96 -5.47
CA ILE A 342 -17.19 -4.13 -5.43
C ILE A 342 -18.64 -3.65 -5.56
N ARG A 343 -19.04 -2.70 -4.71
CA ARG A 343 -20.40 -2.14 -4.72
C ARG A 343 -20.75 -1.45 -6.03
N LEU A 344 -19.80 -0.72 -6.62
CA LEU A 344 -19.98 -0.05 -7.92
C LEU A 344 -20.20 -1.08 -9.03
N ILE A 345 -19.40 -2.14 -9.08
CA ILE A 345 -19.51 -3.17 -10.12
C ILE A 345 -20.85 -3.90 -9.98
N ASN A 346 -21.18 -4.38 -8.78
CA ASN A 346 -22.41 -5.14 -8.53
C ASN A 346 -23.65 -4.31 -8.89
N ARG A 347 -23.80 -3.11 -8.32
CA ARG A 347 -24.94 -2.23 -8.62
C ARG A 347 -24.93 -1.70 -10.05
N GLY A 348 -23.75 -1.39 -10.56
CA GLY A 348 -23.56 -0.77 -11.87
C GLY A 348 -23.90 -1.70 -13.00
N VAL A 349 -23.28 -2.88 -13.03
CA VAL A 349 -23.56 -3.88 -14.07
C VAL A 349 -24.99 -4.38 -13.96
N ARG A 350 -25.51 -4.61 -12.74
CA ARG A 350 -26.92 -5.00 -12.53
C ARG A 350 -27.89 -3.98 -13.12
N TRP A 351 -27.61 -2.69 -12.98
CA TRP A 351 -28.38 -1.60 -13.59
C TRP A 351 -28.31 -1.60 -15.12
N PHE A 352 -27.12 -1.78 -15.72
CA PHE A 352 -26.98 -1.90 -17.17
C PHE A 352 -27.61 -3.18 -17.74
N ARG A 353 -27.75 -4.24 -16.94
CA ARG A 353 -28.46 -5.48 -17.30
C ARG A 353 -29.98 -5.39 -17.10
N GLY A 354 -30.52 -4.25 -16.67
CA GLY A 354 -31.96 -4.05 -16.48
C GLY A 354 -32.52 -4.67 -15.19
N ARG A 355 -31.65 -5.15 -14.29
CA ARG A 355 -32.02 -5.85 -13.05
C ARG A 355 -31.95 -4.96 -11.81
N LYS A 356 -32.10 -3.63 -11.97
CA LYS A 356 -31.96 -2.66 -10.86
C LYS A 356 -32.89 -2.95 -9.68
N SER A 357 -34.10 -3.44 -9.94
CA SER A 357 -35.11 -3.77 -8.92
C SER A 357 -34.70 -4.93 -8.01
N GLU A 358 -33.73 -5.76 -8.42
CA GLU A 358 -33.22 -6.89 -7.63
C GLU A 358 -32.21 -6.40 -6.58
N SER A 359 -32.66 -5.54 -5.66
CA SER A 359 -31.81 -4.99 -4.60
C SER A 359 -31.43 -6.01 -3.52
N PHE A 360 -32.15 -7.12 -3.43
CA PHE A 360 -31.90 -8.20 -2.46
C PHE A 360 -30.51 -8.85 -2.65
N TRP A 361 -29.91 -8.76 -3.84
CA TRP A 361 -28.54 -9.24 -4.05
C TRP A 361 -27.50 -8.46 -3.22
N ASP A 362 -27.80 -7.22 -2.82
CA ASP A 362 -26.91 -6.43 -1.96
C ASP A 362 -26.89 -6.91 -0.50
N GLU A 363 -27.77 -7.86 -0.13
CA GLU A 363 -27.80 -8.53 1.19
C GLU A 363 -26.85 -9.74 1.25
N PHE A 364 -26.18 -10.09 0.14
CA PHE A 364 -25.17 -11.14 0.12
C PHE A 364 -23.77 -10.52 0.08
N ASP A 365 -22.92 -10.96 0.99
CA ASP A 365 -21.51 -10.57 1.03
C ASP A 365 -20.68 -11.16 -0.13
N ASP A 366 -21.17 -12.22 -0.80
CA ASP A 366 -20.48 -12.91 -1.89
C ASP A 366 -20.99 -12.51 -3.29
N ASP A 367 -20.29 -12.93 -4.34
CA ASP A 367 -20.61 -12.54 -5.71
C ASP A 367 -21.47 -13.59 -6.44
N ARG A 368 -22.26 -14.40 -5.70
CA ARG A 368 -23.10 -15.48 -6.27
C ARG A 368 -24.06 -14.99 -7.35
N GLU A 369 -24.47 -13.72 -7.30
CA GLU A 369 -25.28 -13.06 -8.33
C GLU A 369 -24.67 -13.27 -9.74
N TRP A 370 -23.34 -13.27 -9.82
CA TRP A 370 -22.57 -13.36 -11.04
C TRP A 370 -22.03 -14.75 -11.34
N ASP A 371 -22.35 -15.76 -10.54
CA ASP A 371 -21.83 -17.11 -10.77
C ASP A 371 -22.33 -17.69 -12.11
N VAL A 372 -21.42 -18.39 -12.79
CA VAL A 372 -21.74 -19.11 -14.03
C VAL A 372 -22.55 -20.38 -13.70
N ASP A 373 -22.24 -21.03 -12.57
CA ASP A 373 -22.99 -22.18 -12.05
C ASP A 373 -24.25 -21.70 -11.32
N GLU A 374 -25.42 -22.17 -11.76
CA GLU A 374 -26.71 -21.74 -11.21
C GLU A 374 -26.95 -22.28 -9.79
N ARG A 375 -26.20 -23.30 -9.36
CA ARG A 375 -26.39 -23.97 -8.05
C ARG A 375 -26.24 -23.03 -6.86
N ARG A 376 -25.30 -22.07 -6.89
CA ARG A 376 -25.15 -21.05 -5.82
C ARG A 376 -26.26 -19.98 -5.86
N ARG A 377 -26.98 -19.86 -6.98
CA ARG A 377 -28.08 -18.90 -7.16
C ARG A 377 -29.44 -19.44 -6.73
N GLU A 378 -29.57 -20.74 -6.44
CA GLU A 378 -30.86 -21.36 -6.10
C GLU A 378 -31.48 -20.70 -4.84
N PHE A 379 -32.56 -19.95 -5.04
CA PHE A 379 -33.31 -19.23 -4.01
C PHE A 379 -34.82 -19.54 -4.10
N PRO A 380 -35.56 -19.70 -2.99
CA PRO A 380 -36.97 -20.16 -3.03
C PRO A 380 -38.00 -19.18 -3.61
N ASN A 381 -37.64 -17.91 -3.84
CA ASN A 381 -38.58 -16.86 -4.30
C ASN A 381 -38.16 -16.16 -5.60
N ALA A 382 -37.22 -16.74 -6.36
CA ALA A 382 -36.97 -16.29 -7.72
C ALA A 382 -38.19 -16.65 -8.58
N SER A 383 -39.06 -15.67 -8.86
CA SER A 383 -40.19 -15.81 -9.79
C SER A 383 -39.75 -16.58 -11.04
N GLU A 384 -40.54 -17.57 -11.46
CA GLU A 384 -40.26 -18.49 -12.58
C GLU A 384 -40.08 -17.80 -13.96
N GLU A 385 -40.10 -16.47 -14.01
CA GLU A 385 -39.96 -15.66 -15.23
C GLU A 385 -38.52 -15.27 -15.61
N HIS A 386 -37.48 -15.74 -14.92
CA HIS A 386 -36.08 -15.41 -15.23
C HIS A 386 -35.53 -16.19 -16.45
N THR A 387 -36.10 -15.95 -17.63
CA THR A 387 -35.78 -16.68 -18.87
C THR A 387 -34.46 -16.25 -19.53
N ASN A 388 -33.85 -15.12 -19.15
CA ASN A 388 -32.66 -14.61 -19.83
C ASN A 388 -31.36 -14.85 -19.06
N LYS A 389 -30.67 -15.95 -19.36
CA LYS A 389 -29.35 -16.29 -18.79
C LYS A 389 -28.29 -15.20 -19.01
N GLU A 390 -28.38 -14.44 -20.11
CA GLU A 390 -27.41 -13.39 -20.42
C GLU A 390 -27.47 -12.20 -19.44
N ALA A 391 -28.61 -11.98 -18.78
CA ALA A 391 -28.79 -10.89 -17.82
C ALA A 391 -27.92 -11.04 -16.56
N TYR A 392 -27.47 -12.26 -16.27
CA TYR A 392 -26.63 -12.59 -15.12
C TYR A 392 -25.14 -12.77 -15.48
N LEU A 393 -24.75 -12.53 -16.74
CA LEU A 393 -23.35 -12.59 -17.14
C LEU A 393 -22.64 -11.27 -16.84
N LEU A 394 -21.66 -11.31 -15.94
CA LEU A 394 -20.75 -10.21 -15.68
C LEU A 394 -19.75 -10.07 -16.86
N PRO A 395 -19.66 -8.91 -17.53
CA PRO A 395 -18.68 -8.73 -18.60
C PRO A 395 -17.25 -8.91 -18.09
N HIS A 396 -16.38 -9.53 -18.90
CA HIS A 396 -15.07 -10.03 -18.46
C HIS A 396 -14.19 -8.97 -17.78
N LEU A 397 -14.15 -7.74 -18.28
CA LEU A 397 -13.39 -6.64 -17.66
C LEU A 397 -13.86 -6.32 -16.24
N PHE A 398 -15.17 -6.31 -15.99
CA PHE A 398 -15.71 -6.09 -14.65
C PHE A 398 -15.49 -7.31 -13.75
N ARG A 399 -15.56 -8.53 -14.31
CA ARG A 399 -15.24 -9.76 -13.58
C ARG A 399 -13.79 -9.77 -13.11
N THR A 400 -12.84 -9.39 -13.97
CA THR A 400 -11.44 -9.24 -13.61
C THR A 400 -11.26 -8.23 -12.47
N LYS A 401 -11.85 -7.04 -12.58
CA LYS A 401 -11.75 -6.00 -11.54
C LYS A 401 -12.41 -6.40 -10.22
N LEU A 402 -13.55 -7.07 -10.27
CA LEU A 402 -14.25 -7.58 -9.10
C LEU A 402 -13.41 -8.67 -8.40
N GLY A 403 -12.88 -9.62 -9.16
CA GLY A 403 -11.98 -10.65 -8.64
C GLY A 403 -10.72 -10.05 -8.02
N ILE A 404 -10.11 -9.04 -8.64
CA ILE A 404 -8.95 -8.32 -8.06
C ILE A 404 -9.34 -7.61 -6.76
N ALA A 405 -10.52 -6.98 -6.70
CA ALA A 405 -11.00 -6.33 -5.49
C ALA A 405 -11.19 -7.34 -4.34
N ARG A 406 -11.83 -8.49 -4.60
CA ARG A 406 -12.02 -9.59 -3.64
C ARG A 406 -10.69 -10.21 -3.20
N LEU A 407 -9.76 -10.37 -4.13
CA LEU A 407 -8.41 -10.83 -3.84
C LEU A 407 -7.71 -9.89 -2.84
N LYS A 408 -7.84 -8.57 -3.05
CA LYS A 408 -7.25 -7.53 -2.18
C LYS A 408 -7.96 -7.36 -0.84
N THR A 409 -9.25 -7.68 -0.73
CA THR A 409 -9.97 -7.73 0.55
C THR A 409 -9.70 -9.03 1.33
N GLY A 410 -9.02 -10.01 0.73
CA GLY A 410 -8.67 -11.29 1.35
C GLY A 410 -9.68 -12.42 1.12
N GLU A 411 -10.68 -12.20 0.27
CA GLU A 411 -11.70 -13.18 -0.11
C GLU A 411 -11.22 -14.05 -1.28
N LEU A 412 -10.20 -14.88 -1.00
CA LEU A 412 -9.54 -15.73 -1.99
C LEU A 412 -10.51 -16.66 -2.76
N PRO A 413 -11.47 -17.35 -2.12
CA PRO A 413 -12.35 -18.28 -2.84
C PRO A 413 -13.20 -17.58 -3.90
N GLU A 414 -13.70 -16.39 -3.60
CA GLU A 414 -14.53 -15.62 -4.54
C GLU A 414 -13.68 -15.05 -5.68
N ALA A 415 -12.46 -14.57 -5.37
CA ALA A 415 -11.50 -14.17 -6.38
C ALA A 415 -11.15 -15.32 -7.34
N GLU A 416 -10.90 -16.52 -6.82
CA GLU A 416 -10.60 -17.72 -7.60
C GLU A 416 -11.76 -18.12 -8.53
N LEU A 417 -13.01 -17.99 -8.08
CA LEU A 417 -14.18 -18.22 -8.95
C LEU A 417 -14.20 -17.26 -10.14
N HIS A 418 -14.01 -15.96 -9.91
CA HIS A 418 -13.93 -14.97 -11.00
C HIS A 418 -12.75 -15.25 -11.94
N PHE A 419 -11.57 -15.52 -11.38
CA PHE A 419 -10.37 -15.75 -12.16
C PHE A 419 -10.40 -17.06 -12.94
N SER A 420 -11.08 -18.10 -12.44
CA SER A 420 -11.24 -19.38 -13.14
C SER A 420 -11.94 -19.18 -14.49
N VAL A 421 -12.93 -18.29 -14.55
CA VAL A 421 -13.63 -17.99 -15.79
C VAL A 421 -12.72 -17.23 -16.76
N ILE A 422 -11.93 -16.27 -16.26
CA ILE A 422 -10.99 -15.51 -17.10
C ILE A 422 -9.84 -16.40 -17.61
N LYS A 423 -9.33 -17.32 -16.78
CA LYS A 423 -8.27 -18.29 -17.13
C LYS A 423 -8.67 -19.22 -18.27
N ASN A 424 -9.97 -19.52 -18.40
CA ASN A 424 -10.52 -20.37 -19.45
C ASN A 424 -10.83 -19.64 -20.77
N LEU A 425 -10.63 -18.32 -20.86
CA LEU A 425 -10.82 -17.57 -22.09
C LEU A 425 -9.62 -17.73 -23.04
N PRO A 426 -9.82 -17.57 -24.37
CA PRO A 426 -8.71 -17.55 -25.32
C PRO A 426 -7.68 -16.47 -24.95
N PRO A 427 -6.37 -16.83 -24.86
CA PRO A 427 -5.31 -15.88 -24.49
C PRO A 427 -5.30 -14.61 -25.35
N ASP A 428 -5.59 -14.72 -26.65
CA ASP A 428 -5.62 -13.59 -27.59
C ASP A 428 -6.55 -12.45 -27.16
N TYR A 429 -7.68 -12.81 -26.55
CA TYR A 429 -8.66 -11.86 -26.03
C TYR A 429 -8.37 -11.47 -24.58
N ALA A 430 -7.87 -12.42 -23.77
CA ALA A 430 -7.79 -12.28 -22.33
C ALA A 430 -6.42 -11.80 -21.81
N TRP A 431 -5.37 -11.70 -22.64
CA TRP A 431 -4.00 -11.47 -22.18
C TRP A 431 -3.86 -10.26 -21.24
N GLY A 432 -4.53 -9.14 -21.54
CA GLY A 432 -4.49 -7.94 -20.68
C GLY A 432 -5.13 -8.19 -19.31
N MET A 433 -6.27 -8.87 -19.29
CA MET A 433 -6.96 -9.25 -18.04
C MET A 433 -6.14 -10.27 -17.23
N LEU A 434 -5.52 -11.25 -17.90
CA LEU A 434 -4.65 -12.24 -17.26
C LEU A 434 -3.40 -11.59 -16.67
N TYR A 435 -2.83 -10.60 -17.37
CA TYR A 435 -1.71 -9.81 -16.87
C TYR A 435 -2.08 -9.02 -15.60
N ASP A 436 -3.25 -8.37 -15.59
CA ASP A 436 -3.74 -7.63 -14.42
C ASP A 436 -3.97 -8.56 -13.22
N ILE A 437 -4.51 -9.76 -13.44
CA ILE A 437 -4.68 -10.79 -12.40
C ILE A 437 -3.32 -11.25 -11.86
N ALA A 438 -2.36 -11.54 -12.74
CA ALA A 438 -1.02 -11.96 -12.36
C ALA A 438 -0.34 -10.90 -11.47
N LYS A 439 -0.42 -9.62 -11.87
CA LYS A 439 0.10 -8.50 -11.08
C LYS A 439 -0.60 -8.38 -9.72
N ALA A 440 -1.92 -8.58 -9.67
CA ALA A 440 -2.66 -8.56 -8.41
C ALA A 440 -2.21 -9.68 -7.46
N TYR A 441 -1.89 -10.88 -7.97
CA TYR A 441 -1.30 -11.96 -7.18
C TYR A 441 0.13 -11.65 -6.71
N MET A 442 0.95 -11.03 -7.56
CA MET A 442 2.30 -10.58 -7.18
C MET A 442 2.25 -9.63 -5.99
N ASP A 443 1.33 -8.66 -6.00
CA ASP A 443 1.21 -7.66 -4.95
C ASP A 443 0.82 -8.25 -3.58
N ILE A 444 0.23 -9.45 -3.53
CA ILE A 444 -0.12 -10.18 -2.29
C ILE A 444 0.91 -11.31 -2.04
N GLU A 445 2.08 -11.24 -2.70
CA GLU A 445 3.20 -12.18 -2.52
C GLU A 445 2.84 -13.66 -2.82
N ARG A 446 1.73 -13.91 -3.54
CA ARG A 446 1.36 -15.24 -4.07
C ARG A 446 2.03 -15.46 -5.43
N LEU A 447 3.34 -15.52 -5.39
CA LEU A 447 4.22 -15.55 -6.57
C LEU A 447 4.05 -16.82 -7.41
N ASP A 448 3.71 -17.93 -6.77
CA ASP A 448 3.35 -19.22 -7.38
C ASP A 448 2.20 -19.04 -8.37
N LEU A 449 1.07 -18.49 -7.89
CA LEU A 449 -0.11 -18.25 -8.71
C LEU A 449 0.14 -17.16 -9.73
N ALA A 450 0.82 -16.06 -9.35
CA ALA A 450 1.17 -15.00 -10.30
C ALA A 450 1.91 -15.55 -11.52
N LEU A 451 2.87 -16.45 -11.29
CA LEU A 451 3.66 -17.05 -12.35
C LEU A 451 2.83 -17.95 -13.27
N GLU A 452 1.86 -18.71 -12.75
CA GLU A 452 0.95 -19.50 -13.59
C GLU A 452 0.24 -18.65 -14.65
N TYR A 453 -0.21 -17.44 -14.27
CA TYR A 453 -0.89 -16.52 -15.19
C TYR A 453 0.09 -15.88 -16.16
N PHE A 454 1.30 -15.51 -15.72
CA PHE A 454 2.32 -14.97 -16.63
C PHE A 454 2.79 -15.99 -17.68
N VAL A 455 2.99 -17.24 -17.29
CA VAL A 455 3.35 -18.33 -18.21
C VAL A 455 2.24 -18.60 -19.23
N LEU A 456 0.97 -18.44 -18.83
CA LEU A 456 -0.16 -18.59 -19.76
C LEU A 456 -0.13 -17.54 -20.90
N ILE A 457 0.39 -16.34 -20.63
CA ILE A 457 0.43 -15.23 -21.61
C ILE A 457 1.79 -15.03 -22.27
N CYS A 458 2.87 -15.67 -21.80
CA CYS A 458 4.23 -15.43 -22.31
C CYS A 458 4.39 -15.79 -23.80
N ASN A 459 3.55 -16.69 -24.32
CA ASN A 459 3.58 -17.12 -25.71
C ASN A 459 2.81 -16.16 -26.65
N HIS A 460 2.19 -15.11 -26.14
CA HIS A 460 1.38 -14.18 -26.94
C HIS A 460 2.18 -12.90 -27.27
N GLU A 461 2.38 -12.61 -28.57
CA GLU A 461 3.26 -11.52 -29.04
C GLU A 461 2.96 -10.15 -28.40
N PRO A 462 1.71 -9.63 -28.38
CA PRO A 462 1.39 -8.38 -27.70
C PRO A 462 1.74 -8.34 -26.20
N ALA A 463 1.77 -9.50 -25.54
CA ALA A 463 2.10 -9.60 -24.12
C ALA A 463 3.62 -9.61 -23.88
N GLN A 464 4.45 -9.96 -24.88
CA GLN A 464 5.91 -10.00 -24.81
C GLN A 464 6.52 -8.58 -24.81
N ASN A 465 6.23 -7.83 -23.75
CA ASN A 465 6.83 -6.53 -23.48
C ASN A 465 7.84 -6.63 -22.33
N ILE A 466 8.67 -5.60 -22.19
CA ILE A 466 9.70 -5.51 -21.13
C ILE A 466 9.07 -5.68 -19.73
N GLY A 467 7.85 -5.19 -19.52
CA GLY A 467 7.14 -5.29 -18.25
C GLY A 467 6.80 -6.73 -17.84
N LEU A 468 6.36 -7.57 -18.79
CA LEU A 468 6.08 -8.98 -18.55
C LEU A 468 7.32 -9.74 -18.11
N TRP A 469 8.40 -9.65 -18.89
CA TRP A 469 9.66 -10.33 -18.58
C TRP A 469 10.24 -9.88 -17.24
N TYR A 470 10.15 -8.58 -16.94
CA TYR A 470 10.60 -8.04 -15.66
C TYR A 470 9.81 -8.64 -14.48
N ASN A 471 8.48 -8.65 -14.58
CA ASN A 471 7.61 -9.21 -13.54
C ASN A 471 7.81 -10.71 -13.35
N MET A 472 7.91 -11.48 -14.44
CA MET A 472 8.24 -12.91 -14.40
C MET A 472 9.59 -13.16 -13.72
N GLY A 473 10.63 -12.41 -14.10
CA GLY A 473 11.96 -12.55 -13.52
C GLY A 473 12.00 -12.20 -12.03
N VAL A 474 11.20 -11.22 -11.58
CA VAL A 474 11.03 -10.93 -10.15
C VAL A 474 10.35 -12.09 -9.43
N CYS A 475 9.28 -12.66 -10.00
CA CYS A 475 8.62 -13.85 -9.42
C CYS A 475 9.59 -15.02 -9.27
N TYR A 476 10.31 -15.39 -10.34
CA TYR A 476 11.29 -16.48 -10.31
C TYR A 476 12.42 -16.23 -9.32
N LEU A 477 12.94 -15.00 -9.24
CA LEU A 477 14.01 -14.63 -8.30
C LEU A 477 13.58 -14.86 -6.85
N GLU A 478 12.38 -14.40 -6.49
CA GLU A 478 11.85 -14.53 -5.13
C GLU A 478 11.45 -15.99 -4.81
N LEU A 479 11.03 -16.77 -5.82
CA LEU A 479 10.85 -18.23 -5.72
C LEU A 479 12.19 -19.01 -5.70
N LYS A 480 13.33 -18.32 -5.83
CA LYS A 480 14.70 -18.88 -5.88
C LYS A 480 15.00 -19.76 -7.10
N GLU A 481 14.23 -19.59 -8.17
CA GLU A 481 14.50 -20.19 -9.46
C GLU A 481 15.44 -19.29 -10.26
N TYR A 482 16.72 -19.27 -9.88
CA TYR A 482 17.69 -18.32 -10.40
C TYR A 482 17.94 -18.45 -11.91
N GLU A 483 17.91 -19.66 -12.46
CA GLU A 483 18.12 -19.90 -13.89
C GLU A 483 17.01 -19.28 -14.75
N HIS A 484 15.74 -19.49 -14.39
CA HIS A 484 14.60 -18.87 -15.07
C HIS A 484 14.58 -17.34 -14.88
N ALA A 485 14.93 -16.87 -13.68
CA ALA A 485 15.05 -15.44 -13.42
C ALA A 485 16.13 -14.79 -14.31
N GLN A 486 17.27 -15.45 -14.48
CA GLN A 486 18.35 -15.00 -15.35
C GLN A 486 17.88 -14.91 -16.81
N GLN A 487 17.23 -15.95 -17.33
CA GLN A 487 16.69 -15.95 -18.71
C GLN A 487 15.70 -14.81 -18.96
N CYS A 488 14.84 -14.51 -17.98
CA CYS A 488 13.90 -13.38 -18.07
C CYS A 488 14.65 -12.04 -18.17
N MET A 489 15.70 -11.84 -17.38
CA MET A 489 16.50 -10.61 -17.40
C MET A 489 17.31 -10.49 -18.69
N GLU A 490 17.87 -11.59 -19.19
CA GLU A 490 18.57 -11.64 -20.47
C GLU A 490 17.63 -11.33 -21.64
N ALA A 491 16.39 -11.83 -21.63
CA ALA A 491 15.39 -11.51 -22.63
C ALA A 491 15.08 -10.00 -22.71
N ILE A 492 15.06 -9.30 -21.56
CA ILE A 492 14.92 -7.84 -21.53
C ILE A 492 16.11 -7.15 -22.18
N LEU A 493 17.33 -7.62 -21.89
CA LEU A 493 18.57 -7.02 -22.40
C LEU A 493 18.79 -7.25 -23.90
N ILE A 494 18.18 -8.29 -24.48
CA ILE A 494 18.15 -8.47 -25.94
C ILE A 494 17.35 -7.32 -26.61
N VAL A 495 16.28 -6.87 -25.98
CA VAL A 495 15.40 -5.81 -26.51
C VAL A 495 15.93 -4.42 -26.16
N ASP A 496 16.34 -4.22 -24.91
CA ASP A 496 16.96 -2.99 -24.41
C ASP A 496 18.23 -3.33 -23.60
N ASN A 497 19.36 -3.36 -24.32
CA ASN A 497 20.67 -3.65 -23.74
C ASN A 497 21.12 -2.60 -22.69
N SER A 498 20.47 -1.43 -22.65
CA SER A 498 20.75 -0.36 -21.69
C SER A 498 19.78 -0.33 -20.51
N ASN A 499 18.90 -1.33 -20.38
CA ASN A 499 17.90 -1.36 -19.32
C ASN A 499 18.55 -1.55 -17.95
N THR A 500 18.72 -0.43 -17.24
CA THR A 500 19.37 -0.39 -15.92
C THR A 500 18.71 -1.30 -14.88
N ASN A 501 17.39 -1.43 -14.89
CA ASN A 501 16.66 -2.27 -13.92
C ASN A 501 16.95 -3.76 -14.14
N ALA A 502 17.00 -4.20 -15.41
CA ALA A 502 17.32 -5.57 -15.76
C ALA A 502 18.79 -5.91 -15.43
N LEU A 503 19.73 -5.01 -15.73
CA LEU A 503 21.15 -5.21 -15.39
C LEU A 503 21.37 -5.35 -13.88
N ILE A 504 20.68 -4.55 -13.05
CA ILE A 504 20.78 -4.65 -11.58
C ILE A 504 20.25 -5.99 -11.09
N LYS A 505 19.09 -6.42 -11.60
CA LYS A 505 18.51 -7.72 -11.23
C LYS A 505 19.38 -8.88 -11.68
N LEU A 506 20.01 -8.79 -12.86
CA LEU A 506 20.95 -9.77 -13.35
C LEU A 506 22.22 -9.84 -12.49
N ALA A 507 22.74 -8.71 -12.00
CA ALA A 507 23.85 -8.69 -11.06
C ALA A 507 23.47 -9.31 -9.70
N GLU A 508 22.26 -9.04 -9.20
CA GLU A 508 21.72 -9.66 -7.98
C GLU A 508 21.59 -11.19 -8.13
N ILE A 509 21.07 -11.66 -9.28
CA ILE A 509 20.97 -13.10 -9.59
C ILE A 509 22.35 -13.76 -9.63
N ASN A 510 23.33 -13.16 -10.31
CA ASN A 510 24.69 -13.68 -10.36
C ASN A 510 25.39 -13.67 -8.98
N GLU A 511 25.13 -12.66 -8.13
CA GLU A 511 25.60 -12.64 -6.74
C GLU A 511 25.02 -13.83 -5.95
N LEU A 512 23.74 -14.15 -6.15
CA LEU A 512 23.06 -15.27 -5.48
C LEU A 512 23.47 -16.66 -6.00
N GLN A 513 23.81 -16.79 -7.29
CA GLN A 513 24.36 -18.01 -7.91
C GLN A 513 25.86 -18.24 -7.62
N ASP A 514 26.50 -17.34 -6.86
CA ASP A 514 27.94 -17.35 -6.58
C ASP A 514 28.84 -17.08 -7.81
N ASN A 515 28.26 -16.59 -8.91
CA ASN A 515 28.94 -16.16 -10.14
C ASN A 515 29.48 -14.72 -10.00
N ARG A 516 30.38 -14.53 -9.03
CA ARG A 516 30.80 -13.20 -8.54
C ARG A 516 31.55 -12.35 -9.56
N ASP A 517 32.33 -12.96 -10.45
CA ASP A 517 33.08 -12.25 -11.48
C ASP A 517 32.13 -11.63 -12.52
N ALA A 518 31.10 -12.39 -12.94
CA ALA A 518 30.06 -11.91 -13.85
C ALA A 518 29.22 -10.80 -13.20
N ALA A 519 28.86 -10.94 -11.92
CA ALA A 519 28.15 -9.91 -11.18
C ALA A 519 28.94 -8.59 -11.12
N LEU A 520 30.25 -8.66 -10.87
CA LEU A 520 31.11 -7.47 -10.86
C LEU A 520 31.20 -6.82 -12.23
N GLU A 521 31.39 -7.60 -13.29
CA GLU A 521 31.47 -7.10 -14.67
C GLU A 521 30.21 -6.32 -15.06
N ILE A 522 29.03 -6.86 -14.78
CA ILE A 522 27.75 -6.20 -15.03
C ILE A 522 27.67 -4.87 -14.29
N VAL A 523 27.98 -4.86 -12.99
CA VAL A 523 27.89 -3.64 -12.17
C VAL A 523 28.89 -2.58 -12.65
N THR A 524 30.10 -2.98 -13.05
CA THR A 524 31.08 -2.06 -13.64
C THR A 524 30.61 -1.48 -14.97
N ASN A 525 30.00 -2.29 -15.84
CA ASN A 525 29.44 -1.82 -17.11
C ASN A 525 28.32 -0.78 -16.90
N ILE A 526 27.42 -1.00 -15.94
CA ILE A 526 26.38 -0.01 -15.57
C ILE A 526 27.00 1.34 -15.20
N PHE A 527 28.09 1.35 -14.42
CA PHE A 527 28.81 2.57 -14.05
C PHE A 527 29.43 3.28 -15.27
N GLU A 528 30.03 2.52 -16.19
CA GLU A 528 30.63 3.07 -17.41
C GLU A 528 29.59 3.68 -18.35
N GLN A 529 28.46 2.99 -18.58
CA GLN A 529 27.37 3.51 -19.41
C GLN A 529 26.82 4.83 -18.86
N ARG A 530 26.57 4.90 -17.54
CA ARG A 530 26.10 6.13 -16.89
C ARG A 530 27.12 7.26 -16.96
N ARG A 531 28.41 6.94 -16.84
CA ARG A 531 29.46 7.93 -16.97
C ARG A 531 29.51 8.51 -18.38
N ASN A 532 29.42 7.68 -19.41
CA ASN A 532 29.37 8.12 -20.80
C ASN A 532 28.15 9.00 -21.07
N ILE A 533 26.97 8.67 -20.53
CA ILE A 533 25.76 9.51 -20.64
C ILE A 533 26.00 10.88 -19.98
N ASN A 534 26.53 10.90 -18.75
CA ASN A 534 26.85 12.15 -18.05
C ASN A 534 27.93 12.99 -18.79
N GLU A 535 28.89 12.35 -19.46
CA GLU A 535 29.90 13.03 -20.28
C GLU A 535 29.28 13.58 -21.58
N LEU A 536 28.40 12.83 -22.25
CA LEU A 536 27.65 13.28 -23.44
C LEU A 536 26.68 14.43 -23.12
N GLU A 537 25.96 14.38 -22.00
CA GLU A 537 25.09 15.48 -21.56
C GLU A 537 25.90 16.74 -21.27
N ARG A 538 27.12 16.61 -20.73
CA ARG A 538 28.07 17.72 -20.55
C ARG A 538 28.60 18.24 -21.87
N GLU A 539 28.90 17.37 -22.84
CA GLU A 539 29.34 17.77 -24.18
C GLU A 539 28.22 18.45 -24.98
N GLN A 540 26.97 18.01 -24.85
CA GLN A 540 25.81 18.66 -25.47
C GLN A 540 25.55 20.03 -24.87
N SER A 541 25.58 20.15 -23.54
CA SER A 541 25.48 21.45 -22.86
C SER A 541 26.66 22.37 -23.15
N GLN A 542 27.87 21.83 -23.41
CA GLN A 542 29.02 22.63 -23.86
C GLN A 542 28.96 22.98 -25.36
N ASN A 543 28.39 22.14 -26.22
CA ASN A 543 28.25 22.43 -27.65
C ASN A 543 27.19 23.50 -27.94
N GLU A 544 26.14 23.59 -27.13
CA GLU A 544 25.20 24.73 -27.18
C GLU A 544 25.86 26.06 -26.78
N ASP A 545 26.92 26.01 -25.96
CA ASP A 545 27.73 27.16 -25.59
C ASP A 545 28.89 27.44 -26.58
N HIS A 546 29.37 26.43 -27.32
CA HIS A 546 30.54 26.55 -28.20
C HIS A 546 30.27 27.23 -29.56
N GLU A 547 29.02 27.29 -30.04
CA GLU A 547 28.70 28.15 -31.21
C GLU A 547 28.80 29.65 -30.90
N LYS A 548 28.90 30.05 -29.62
CA LYS A 548 28.92 31.48 -29.24
C LYS A 548 30.30 32.06 -28.96
N ASN A 549 31.38 31.26 -28.97
CA ASN A 549 32.71 31.77 -28.61
C ASN A 549 33.83 31.29 -29.56
N VAL A 550 33.68 31.59 -30.86
CA VAL A 550 34.81 31.67 -31.80
C VAL A 550 35.58 32.96 -31.50
N GLY A 551 36.41 32.96 -30.46
CA GLY A 551 37.04 34.22 -30.05
C GLY A 551 37.99 34.21 -28.86
N SER A 552 38.62 33.10 -28.48
CA SER A 552 39.85 33.15 -27.66
C SER A 552 40.51 31.77 -27.60
N GLN A 553 41.46 31.53 -28.51
CA GLN A 553 42.60 30.68 -28.20
C GLN A 553 43.42 31.38 -27.11
N LEU A 554 43.80 30.68 -26.04
CA LEU A 554 45.13 30.70 -25.41
C LEU A 554 45.08 30.09 -23.99
N PHE A 555 45.73 28.93 -23.86
CA PHE A 555 46.27 28.31 -22.64
C PHE A 555 45.32 27.90 -21.50
N VAL A 556 45.01 26.59 -21.40
CA VAL A 556 45.42 25.74 -20.26
C VAL A 556 45.63 24.33 -20.80
N GLY A 557 46.83 23.78 -20.57
CA GLY A 557 47.22 22.45 -21.02
C GLY A 557 46.34 21.36 -20.41
N ASN A 558 45.94 20.42 -21.26
CA ASN A 558 45.31 19.15 -20.93
C ASN A 558 46.11 18.41 -19.85
N GLN A 559 45.79 18.63 -18.58
CA GLN A 559 45.99 17.61 -17.57
C GLN A 559 45.00 16.50 -17.89
N LYS A 560 45.44 15.54 -18.69
CA LYS A 560 44.81 14.22 -18.77
C LYS A 560 44.69 13.70 -17.33
N VAL A 561 43.48 13.74 -16.78
CA VAL A 561 43.17 13.08 -15.52
C VAL A 561 43.44 11.58 -15.75
N PRO A 562 44.35 10.94 -15.00
CA PRO A 562 44.79 9.58 -15.31
C PRO A 562 43.62 8.59 -15.31
N GLN A 563 43.51 7.85 -16.41
CA GLN A 563 42.44 6.94 -16.80
C GLN A 563 42.34 5.68 -15.89
N ASP A 564 43.28 5.45 -14.97
CA ASP A 564 43.49 4.14 -14.32
C ASP A 564 43.13 4.06 -12.82
N LYS A 565 42.35 5.00 -12.25
CA LYS A 565 42.17 5.06 -10.78
C LYS A 565 41.33 3.92 -10.18
N TRP A 566 40.46 3.26 -10.95
CA TRP A 566 39.60 2.20 -10.40
C TRP A 566 40.08 0.79 -10.77
N GLU A 567 40.64 0.56 -11.96
CA GLU A 567 41.30 -0.71 -12.29
C GLU A 567 42.48 -1.01 -11.36
N LYS A 568 43.25 0.02 -10.96
CA LYS A 568 44.26 -0.11 -9.88
C LYS A 568 43.65 -0.41 -8.52
N ARG A 569 42.43 0.05 -8.24
CA ARG A 569 41.72 -0.31 -6.99
C ARG A 569 41.16 -1.73 -7.02
N ALA A 570 40.83 -2.26 -8.19
CA ALA A 570 40.25 -3.59 -8.37
C ALA A 570 41.30 -4.72 -8.33
N ARG A 571 42.51 -4.52 -8.88
CA ARG A 571 43.53 -5.59 -8.96
C ARG A 571 44.58 -5.64 -7.86
N ILE A 572 44.67 -4.65 -6.98
CA ILE A 572 45.70 -4.67 -5.92
C ILE A 572 45.18 -5.42 -4.70
N SER A 573 45.55 -6.69 -4.65
CA SER A 573 45.74 -7.46 -3.41
C SER A 573 46.53 -6.58 -2.42
N ARG A 574 45.81 -5.94 -1.49
CA ARG A 574 46.34 -4.88 -0.60
C ARG A 574 47.56 -5.34 0.18
N SER A 575 48.69 -4.63 0.10
CA SER A 575 49.82 -4.92 0.99
C SER A 575 49.37 -4.88 2.46
N LYS A 576 49.99 -5.68 3.35
CA LYS A 576 49.68 -5.68 4.80
C LYS A 576 49.64 -4.27 5.40
N GLU A 577 50.50 -3.37 4.92
CA GLU A 577 50.53 -1.98 5.38
C GLU A 577 49.33 -1.17 4.86
N GLU A 578 48.93 -1.34 3.60
CA GLU A 578 47.73 -0.69 3.06
C GLU A 578 46.45 -1.19 3.74
N ALA A 579 46.39 -2.47 4.10
CA ALA A 579 45.29 -3.02 4.89
C ALA A 579 45.21 -2.36 6.28
N ARG A 580 46.36 -2.12 6.93
CA ARG A 580 46.43 -1.38 8.21
C ARG A 580 46.02 0.09 8.06
N GLN A 581 46.52 0.78 7.05
CA GLN A 581 46.13 2.17 6.78
C GLN A 581 44.63 2.27 6.48
N PHE A 582 44.08 1.31 5.74
CA PHE A 582 42.65 1.25 5.45
C PHE A 582 41.80 1.00 6.71
N THR A 583 42.24 0.12 7.63
CA THR A 583 41.51 -0.10 8.90
C THR A 583 41.57 1.12 9.81
N ILE A 584 42.70 1.84 9.84
CA ILE A 584 42.83 3.13 10.56
C ILE A 584 41.87 4.16 9.97
N TRP A 585 41.91 4.39 8.66
CA TRP A 585 41.01 5.34 7.98
C TRP A 585 39.54 5.00 8.20
N LYS A 586 39.16 3.72 8.09
CA LYS A 586 37.80 3.24 8.39
C LYS A 586 37.40 3.53 9.84
N THR A 587 38.33 3.43 10.78
CA THR A 587 38.08 3.72 12.19
C THR A 587 37.82 5.21 12.42
N GLU A 588 38.65 6.08 11.83
CA GLU A 588 38.48 7.54 11.90
C GLU A 588 37.18 8.01 11.25
N GLU A 589 36.82 7.45 10.09
CA GLU A 589 35.59 7.79 9.37
C GLU A 589 34.34 7.37 10.16
N THR A 590 34.34 6.18 10.76
CA THR A 590 33.27 5.74 11.67
C THR A 590 33.12 6.72 12.84
N GLN A 591 34.23 7.11 13.50
CA GLN A 591 34.18 8.07 14.61
C GLN A 591 33.62 9.43 14.17
N ARG A 592 34.02 9.92 13.00
CA ARG A 592 33.51 11.17 12.42
C ARG A 592 32.00 11.11 12.17
N ARG A 593 31.49 9.99 11.65
CA ARG A 593 30.06 9.77 11.42
C ARG A 593 29.26 9.71 12.72
N PHE A 594 29.76 9.03 13.76
CA PHE A 594 29.13 9.06 15.09
C PHE A 594 29.09 10.46 15.67
N HIS A 595 30.18 11.23 15.58
CA HIS A 595 30.19 12.62 16.02
C HIS A 595 29.16 13.47 15.27
N LYS A 596 29.03 13.26 13.95
CA LYS A 596 28.01 13.91 13.12
C LYS A 596 26.58 13.53 13.54
N LEU A 597 26.32 12.26 13.88
CA LEU A 597 25.03 11.83 14.44
C LEU A 597 24.70 12.56 15.75
N ASP A 598 25.69 12.76 16.63
CA ASP A 598 25.48 13.49 17.88
C ASP A 598 25.16 14.97 17.67
N ILE A 599 25.80 15.61 16.68
CA ILE A 599 25.45 16.98 16.26
C ILE A 599 24.01 17.03 15.74
N LEU A 600 23.64 16.11 14.84
CA LEU A 600 22.29 16.05 14.26
C LEU A 600 21.22 15.74 15.32
N ARG A 601 21.53 14.93 16.34
CA ARG A 601 20.67 14.70 17.51
C ARG A 601 20.38 16.00 18.26
N GLN A 602 21.37 16.88 18.41
CA GLN A 602 21.18 18.18 19.06
C GLN A 602 20.34 19.12 18.20
N SER A 603 20.52 19.11 16.87
CA SER A 603 19.71 19.90 15.93
C SER A 603 18.24 19.44 15.93
N LEU A 604 17.98 18.13 15.93
CA LEU A 604 16.63 17.57 16.00
C LEU A 604 15.84 17.97 17.26
N LYS A 605 16.53 18.27 18.36
CA LYS A 605 15.89 18.78 19.60
C LYS A 605 15.52 20.27 19.52
N LYS A 606 16.10 21.03 18.59
CA LYS A 606 15.93 22.49 18.48
C LYS A 606 14.79 22.91 17.54
N GLU A 607 13.99 21.96 17.03
CA GLU A 607 12.81 22.15 16.15
C GLU A 607 13.01 22.93 14.83
N GLU A 608 14.20 23.50 14.57
CA GLU A 608 14.55 24.09 13.27
C GLU A 608 14.96 23.01 12.26
N ASN A 609 14.35 23.00 11.07
CA ASN A 609 14.63 22.08 9.94
C ASN A 609 14.63 20.58 10.30
N VAL A 610 13.59 20.13 11.00
CA VAL A 610 13.44 18.73 11.48
C VAL A 610 13.52 17.70 10.36
N SER A 611 12.86 17.93 9.22
CA SER A 611 12.77 16.93 8.15
C SER A 611 14.12 16.67 7.46
N GLU A 612 14.89 17.72 7.14
CA GLU A 612 16.20 17.57 6.50
C GLU A 612 17.20 16.93 7.46
N SER A 613 17.23 17.41 8.70
CA SER A 613 18.09 16.86 9.76
C SER A 613 17.78 15.38 10.04
N LEU A 614 16.50 14.99 10.01
CA LEU A 614 16.06 13.62 10.21
C LEU A 614 16.51 12.72 9.06
N ASN A 615 16.33 13.16 7.81
CA ASN A 615 16.73 12.40 6.64
C ASN A 615 18.26 12.20 6.59
N GLU A 616 19.03 13.25 6.89
CA GLU A 616 20.49 13.15 6.98
C GLU A 616 20.92 12.22 8.12
N TRP A 617 20.25 12.30 9.27
CA TRP A 617 20.52 11.40 10.40
C TRP A 617 20.24 9.94 10.03
N LEU A 618 19.11 9.67 9.37
CA LEU A 618 18.74 8.32 8.91
C LEU A 618 19.73 7.78 7.88
N ALA A 619 20.20 8.61 6.94
CA ALA A 619 21.19 8.20 5.94
C ALA A 619 22.51 7.77 6.61
N ILE A 620 23.06 8.61 7.49
CA ILE A 620 24.33 8.31 8.18
C ILE A 620 24.17 7.10 9.12
N ALA A 621 23.06 7.02 9.85
CA ALA A 621 22.78 5.89 10.74
C ALA A 621 22.65 4.57 9.97
N SER A 622 22.02 4.61 8.78
CA SER A 622 21.94 3.44 7.90
C SER A 622 23.32 2.97 7.47
N GLU A 623 24.17 3.87 6.98
CA GLU A 623 25.54 3.53 6.56
C GLU A 623 26.38 2.92 7.69
N LEU A 624 26.24 3.44 8.91
CA LEU A 624 26.91 2.91 10.09
C LEU A 624 26.38 1.51 10.45
N ILE A 625 25.07 1.31 10.42
CA ILE A 625 24.46 -0.02 10.67
C ILE A 625 24.94 -1.02 9.62
N ASP A 626 24.94 -0.65 8.34
CA ASP A 626 25.39 -1.52 7.25
C ASP A 626 26.87 -1.88 7.42
N GLU A 627 27.68 -0.91 7.84
CA GLU A 627 29.07 -1.13 8.18
C GLU A 627 29.25 -2.14 9.33
N PHE A 628 28.47 -2.03 10.40
CA PHE A 628 28.48 -3.00 11.50
C PHE A 628 28.02 -4.39 11.03
N VAL A 629 26.91 -4.45 10.30
CA VAL A 629 26.31 -5.69 9.81
C VAL A 629 27.20 -6.37 8.78
N SER A 630 28.03 -5.63 8.04
CA SER A 630 28.98 -6.18 7.07
C SER A 630 30.01 -7.14 7.70
N ILE A 631 30.22 -7.09 9.02
CA ILE A 631 31.21 -7.91 9.71
C ILE A 631 30.65 -9.29 10.05
N LYS A 632 31.05 -10.30 9.25
CA LYS A 632 30.68 -11.72 9.46
C LYS A 632 30.99 -12.23 10.88
N ALA A 633 32.08 -11.78 11.50
CA ALA A 633 32.49 -12.21 12.84
C ALA A 633 31.44 -11.90 13.92
N PHE A 634 30.59 -10.89 13.73
CA PHE A 634 29.52 -10.57 14.68
C PHE A 634 28.31 -11.52 14.54
N PHE A 635 28.27 -12.35 13.49
CA PHE A 635 27.16 -13.25 13.14
C PHE A 635 27.65 -14.66 12.76
N PRO A 636 28.27 -15.43 13.67
CA PRO A 636 28.85 -16.74 13.31
C PRO A 636 27.83 -17.87 13.17
N SER A 637 26.64 -17.75 13.76
CA SER A 637 25.56 -18.73 13.52
C SER A 637 24.96 -18.52 12.14
N GLU A 638 24.83 -19.57 11.32
CA GLU A 638 24.21 -19.49 9.99
C GLU A 638 22.80 -18.88 10.00
N LYS A 639 22.00 -19.17 11.03
CA LYS A 639 20.66 -18.59 11.19
C LYS A 639 20.74 -17.07 11.42
N LYS A 640 21.73 -16.62 12.19
CA LYS A 640 22.01 -15.19 12.44
C LYS A 640 22.65 -14.52 11.22
N ALA A 641 23.46 -15.25 10.45
CA ALA A 641 24.05 -14.80 9.18
C ALA A 641 23.00 -14.61 8.07
N ARG A 642 21.92 -15.41 8.06
CA ARG A 642 20.77 -15.23 7.16
C ARG A 642 20.02 -13.91 7.41
N ALA A 643 19.80 -13.54 8.67
CA ALA A 643 19.18 -12.24 9.00
C ALA A 643 20.04 -11.07 8.49
N ARG A 644 21.37 -11.17 8.65
CA ARG A 644 22.35 -10.25 8.06
C ARG A 644 22.23 -10.15 6.54
N ALA A 645 22.15 -11.29 5.83
CA ALA A 645 21.98 -11.30 4.39
C ALA A 645 20.67 -10.59 4.00
N GLY A 646 19.55 -10.97 4.61
CA GLY A 646 18.24 -10.38 4.34
C GLY A 646 18.18 -8.86 4.51
N LEU A 647 18.80 -8.30 5.57
CA LEU A 647 18.86 -6.85 5.78
C LEU A 647 19.62 -6.14 4.64
N LEU A 648 20.78 -6.68 4.26
CA LEU A 648 21.64 -6.10 3.21
C LEU A 648 20.99 -6.18 1.81
N THR A 649 20.24 -7.25 1.50
CA THR A 649 19.56 -7.41 0.21
C THR A 649 18.24 -6.64 0.12
N ARG A 650 17.48 -6.49 1.23
CA ARG A 650 16.22 -5.73 1.24
C ARG A 650 16.43 -4.22 1.27
N ARG A 651 17.47 -3.72 1.93
CA ARG A 651 17.78 -2.28 1.97
C ARG A 651 18.30 -1.73 0.66
N THR A 652 18.96 -2.56 -0.17
CA THR A 652 19.30 -2.20 -1.55
C THR A 652 18.08 -1.87 -2.41
N ARG A 653 16.82 -1.97 -1.95
CA ARG A 653 15.64 -1.48 -2.68
C ARG A 653 15.37 0.01 -2.52
N TYR A 654 15.86 0.67 -1.46
CA TYR A 654 15.47 2.04 -1.10
C TYR A 654 16.58 3.09 -1.21
N ALA A 655 17.82 2.67 -1.46
CA ALA A 655 18.94 3.59 -1.64
C ALA A 655 18.96 4.18 -3.06
N SER A 656 19.67 5.31 -3.27
CA SER A 656 19.89 5.81 -4.62
C SER A 656 20.58 4.74 -5.46
N LEU A 657 20.31 4.68 -6.76
CA LEU A 657 20.86 3.62 -7.62
C LEU A 657 22.39 3.48 -7.49
N ASN A 658 23.09 4.61 -7.35
CA ASN A 658 24.54 4.62 -7.19
C ASN A 658 24.96 4.00 -5.85
N ASP A 659 24.20 4.21 -4.78
CA ASP A 659 24.47 3.59 -3.47
C ASP A 659 24.21 2.08 -3.52
N GLN A 660 23.15 1.65 -4.22
CA GLN A 660 22.85 0.24 -4.43
C GLN A 660 24.02 -0.46 -5.15
N LEU A 661 24.47 0.11 -6.27
CA LEU A 661 25.58 -0.42 -7.06
C LEU A 661 26.90 -0.37 -6.28
N THR A 662 27.20 0.72 -5.58
CA THR A 662 28.43 0.85 -4.79
C THR A 662 28.46 -0.13 -3.61
N SER A 663 27.31 -0.32 -2.96
CA SER A 663 27.14 -1.34 -1.91
C SER A 663 27.40 -2.74 -2.47
N MET A 664 26.79 -3.08 -3.62
CA MET A 664 26.99 -4.36 -4.29
C MET A 664 28.47 -4.59 -4.68
N ILE A 665 29.14 -3.59 -5.27
CA ILE A 665 30.59 -3.64 -5.56
C ILE A 665 31.38 -3.92 -4.28
N ASN A 666 31.08 -3.20 -3.20
CA ASN A 666 31.81 -3.37 -1.94
C ASN A 666 31.59 -4.76 -1.35
N ARG A 667 30.37 -5.32 -1.41
CA ARG A 667 30.08 -6.70 -0.98
C ARG A 667 30.85 -7.73 -1.81
N LEU A 668 30.81 -7.60 -3.13
CA LEU A 668 31.49 -8.50 -4.07
C LEU A 668 33.01 -8.43 -3.88
N ASN A 669 33.59 -7.22 -3.80
CA ASN A 669 35.02 -7.01 -3.55
C ASN A 669 35.46 -7.49 -2.16
N ASP A 670 34.68 -7.23 -1.09
CA ASP A 670 34.98 -7.75 0.25
C ASP A 670 34.92 -9.28 0.28
N SER A 671 34.08 -9.91 -0.54
CA SER A 671 34.02 -11.37 -0.64
C SER A 671 35.25 -11.96 -1.36
N LEU A 672 35.72 -11.31 -2.43
CA LEU A 672 36.87 -11.76 -3.24
C LEU A 672 38.21 -11.52 -2.54
N THR A 673 38.36 -10.39 -1.84
CA THR A 673 39.61 -10.01 -1.15
C THR A 673 39.87 -10.82 0.14
N ARG A 674 38.83 -11.42 0.74
CA ARG A 674 38.93 -12.13 2.03
C ARG A 674 39.59 -13.49 1.99
N THR A 675 39.80 -14.10 0.82
CA THR A 675 40.71 -15.26 0.74
C THR A 675 42.16 -14.90 1.11
N LYS A 676 42.51 -13.61 1.21
CA LYS A 676 43.90 -13.18 1.42
C LYS A 676 44.18 -12.27 2.62
N TYR A 677 43.19 -11.68 3.31
CA TYR A 677 43.49 -10.71 4.39
C TYR A 677 42.58 -10.80 5.62
N GLY A 678 43.15 -11.37 6.69
CA GLY A 678 43.17 -10.82 8.06
C GLY A 678 41.87 -10.82 8.86
N ASP A 679 41.73 -11.84 9.71
CA ASP A 679 40.76 -11.93 10.79
C ASP A 679 40.67 -10.62 11.60
N LEU A 680 39.46 -10.07 11.70
CA LEU A 680 39.12 -9.11 12.75
C LEU A 680 39.13 -9.90 14.06
N ASP A 681 39.97 -9.53 15.02
CA ASP A 681 40.05 -10.24 16.31
C ASP A 681 38.81 -9.92 17.17
N LEU A 682 37.80 -10.79 17.06
CA LEU A 682 36.55 -10.70 17.84
C LEU A 682 36.84 -10.75 19.35
N ASP A 683 37.85 -11.49 19.80
CA ASP A 683 38.21 -11.58 21.22
C ASP A 683 38.67 -10.22 21.76
N THR A 684 39.50 -9.50 21.00
CA THR A 684 39.90 -8.13 21.36
C THR A 684 38.71 -7.17 21.46
N ILE A 685 37.74 -7.26 20.55
CA ILE A 685 36.54 -6.40 20.58
C ILE A 685 35.67 -6.71 21.80
N LEU A 686 35.48 -7.99 22.10
CA LEU A 686 34.72 -8.44 23.27
C LEU A 686 35.38 -8.03 24.59
N ARG A 687 36.71 -8.10 24.67
CA ARG A 687 37.47 -7.68 25.86
C ARG A 687 37.50 -6.17 26.05
N THR A 688 37.69 -5.41 24.97
CA THR A 688 37.78 -3.95 25.06
C THR A 688 36.41 -3.31 25.19
N GLY A 689 35.35 -3.91 24.64
CA GLY A 689 34.02 -3.31 24.58
C GLY A 689 33.91 -2.19 23.53
N TYR A 690 34.90 -2.06 22.64
CA TYR A 690 34.95 -1.04 21.58
C TYR A 690 35.13 -1.69 20.21
N PHE A 691 34.33 -1.24 19.26
CA PHE A 691 34.52 -1.53 17.85
C PHE A 691 34.75 -0.23 17.11
N ARG A 692 35.94 -0.10 16.48
CA ARG A 692 36.42 1.14 15.84
C ARG A 692 36.43 2.34 16.78
N ASN A 693 36.93 2.14 18.00
CA ASN A 693 36.98 3.17 19.05
C ASN A 693 35.60 3.77 19.41
N VAL A 694 34.51 3.10 19.06
CA VAL A 694 33.15 3.42 19.48
C VAL A 694 32.64 2.28 20.35
N SER A 695 32.10 2.61 21.52
CA SER A 695 31.62 1.60 22.48
C SER A 695 30.51 0.73 21.87
N ILE A 696 30.46 -0.54 22.25
CA ILE A 696 29.38 -1.46 21.84
C ILE A 696 28.01 -0.90 22.31
N ASP A 697 27.95 -0.19 23.42
CA ASP A 697 26.73 0.47 23.91
C ASP A 697 26.25 1.58 22.97
N ALA A 698 27.15 2.40 22.43
CA ALA A 698 26.79 3.41 21.44
C ALA A 698 26.27 2.79 20.14
N TRP A 699 26.86 1.67 19.71
CA TRP A 699 26.33 0.87 18.60
C TRP A 699 24.93 0.34 18.91
N TYR A 700 24.74 -0.28 20.08
CA TYR A 700 23.43 -0.78 20.51
C TYR A 700 22.36 0.33 20.50
N GLN A 701 22.68 1.49 21.09
CA GLN A 701 21.78 2.65 21.10
C GLN A 701 21.47 3.15 19.68
N LEU A 702 22.45 3.13 18.77
CA LEU A 702 22.21 3.47 17.36
C LEU A 702 21.17 2.55 16.72
N PHE A 703 21.27 1.23 16.92
CA PHE A 703 20.29 0.27 16.38
C PHE A 703 18.87 0.54 16.91
N VAL A 704 18.73 0.71 18.24
CA VAL A 704 17.42 0.98 18.88
C VAL A 704 16.84 2.31 18.40
N GLU A 705 17.62 3.38 18.46
CA GLU A 705 17.18 4.71 18.03
C GLU A 705 16.80 4.76 16.55
N PHE A 706 17.59 4.08 15.71
CA PHE A 706 17.33 4.02 14.27
C PHE A 706 16.03 3.28 13.98
N SER A 707 15.80 2.13 14.60
CA SER A 707 14.54 1.38 14.48
C SER A 707 13.34 2.20 14.92
N LEU A 708 13.42 2.88 16.07
CA LEU A 708 12.34 3.72 16.57
C LEU A 708 12.03 4.89 15.62
N ARG A 709 13.06 5.51 15.02
CA ARG A 709 12.88 6.59 14.04
C ARG A 709 12.30 6.07 12.71
N LEU A 710 12.76 4.92 12.22
CA LEU A 710 12.16 4.28 11.04
C LEU A 710 10.68 3.99 11.21
N THR A 711 10.29 3.48 12.38
CA THR A 711 8.87 3.27 12.72
C THR A 711 8.08 4.57 12.68
N LYS A 712 8.62 5.68 13.19
CA LYS A 712 7.95 6.99 13.14
C LYS A 712 7.78 7.54 11.72
N VAL A 713 8.70 7.22 10.80
CA VAL A 713 8.61 7.60 9.38
C VAL A 713 7.62 6.70 8.61
N GLY A 714 7.17 5.59 9.21
CA GLY A 714 6.25 4.63 8.59
C GLY A 714 6.94 3.44 7.92
N SER A 715 8.28 3.37 7.94
CA SER A 715 9.06 2.24 7.40
C SER A 715 9.20 1.11 8.43
N VAL A 716 8.06 0.57 8.88
CA VAL A 716 7.98 -0.38 10.00
C VAL A 716 8.70 -1.70 9.70
N GLN A 717 8.54 -2.25 8.49
CA GLN A 717 9.19 -3.50 8.12
C GLN A 717 10.72 -3.39 8.17
N GLN A 718 11.27 -2.26 7.73
CA GLN A 718 12.71 -2.02 7.82
C GLN A 718 13.17 -1.98 9.29
N ALA A 719 12.38 -1.35 10.16
CA ALA A 719 12.67 -1.31 11.60
C ALA A 719 12.72 -2.72 12.21
N TYR A 720 11.81 -3.61 11.82
CA TYR A 720 11.83 -5.02 12.26
C TYR A 720 13.06 -5.77 11.76
N ASP A 721 13.46 -5.57 10.50
CA ASP A 721 14.65 -6.20 9.94
C ASP A 721 15.92 -5.74 10.69
N VAL A 722 15.99 -4.45 11.05
CA VAL A 722 17.08 -3.90 11.88
C VAL A 722 17.12 -4.58 13.26
N LEU A 723 15.99 -4.64 13.95
CA LEU A 723 15.90 -5.22 15.29
C LEU A 723 16.21 -6.71 15.28
N THR A 724 15.72 -7.44 14.28
CA THR A 724 16.00 -8.87 14.08
C THR A 724 17.47 -9.10 13.82
N THR A 725 18.10 -8.24 13.03
CA THR A 725 19.55 -8.29 12.80
C THR A 725 20.33 -7.97 14.07
N ALA A 726 19.92 -6.94 14.83
CA ALA A 726 20.53 -6.63 16.12
C ALA A 726 20.44 -7.80 17.11
N MET A 727 19.29 -8.49 17.19
CA MET A 727 19.13 -9.70 18.00
C MET A 727 20.04 -10.85 17.55
N GLY A 728 20.46 -10.86 16.28
CA GLY A 728 21.40 -11.83 15.74
C GLY A 728 22.87 -11.52 16.02
N ALA A 729 23.22 -10.30 16.45
CA ALA A 729 24.61 -9.92 16.68
C ALA A 729 25.13 -10.43 18.02
N ILE A 730 26.25 -11.17 18.03
CA ILE A 730 26.86 -11.70 19.27
C ILE A 730 27.17 -10.59 20.27
N LEU A 731 27.61 -9.43 19.79
CA LEU A 731 27.98 -8.29 20.63
C LEU A 731 26.82 -7.78 21.50
N PHE A 732 25.57 -7.99 21.07
CA PHE A 732 24.38 -7.62 21.84
C PHE A 732 23.76 -8.82 22.56
N ASP A 733 23.93 -10.04 22.04
CA ASP A 733 23.36 -11.27 22.58
C ASP A 733 24.03 -11.73 23.90
N GLN A 734 25.29 -11.35 24.13
CA GLN A 734 25.99 -11.63 25.40
C GLN A 734 25.34 -10.94 26.61
N ASP A 735 24.64 -9.83 26.39
CA ASP A 735 23.97 -9.05 27.42
C ASP A 735 22.48 -9.39 27.43
N THR A 736 22.03 -10.06 28.49
CA THR A 736 20.64 -10.52 28.64
C THR A 736 19.66 -9.35 28.62
N ILE A 737 20.03 -8.19 29.18
CA ILE A 737 19.17 -7.00 29.23
C ILE A 737 19.02 -6.40 27.84
N LYS A 738 20.12 -6.23 27.09
CA LYS A 738 20.07 -5.72 25.70
C LYS A 738 19.23 -6.62 24.81
N ARG A 739 19.40 -7.94 24.94
CA ARG A 739 18.62 -8.96 24.21
C ARG A 739 17.12 -8.85 24.48
N GLN A 740 16.72 -8.65 25.74
CA GLN A 740 15.32 -8.44 26.12
C GLN A 740 14.79 -7.11 25.59
N ASN A 741 15.55 -6.02 25.77
CA ASN A 741 15.18 -4.67 25.35
C ASN A 741 14.96 -4.55 23.84
N LEU A 742 15.70 -5.28 23.00
CA LEU A 742 15.43 -5.31 21.55
C LEU A 742 14.05 -5.88 21.21
N ARG A 743 13.58 -6.86 21.97
CA ARG A 743 12.25 -7.46 21.77
C ARG A 743 11.15 -6.55 22.31
N TRP A 744 11.38 -5.87 23.43
CA TRP A 744 10.50 -4.81 23.92
C TRP A 744 10.41 -3.64 22.93
N CYS A 745 11.53 -3.25 22.34
CA CYS A 745 11.56 -2.25 21.27
C CYS A 745 10.74 -2.72 20.06
N MET A 746 10.83 -3.99 19.68
CA MET A 746 10.04 -4.55 18.58
C MET A 746 8.54 -4.51 18.87
N LEU A 747 8.13 -4.86 20.10
CA LEU A 747 6.74 -4.74 20.55
C LEU A 747 6.26 -3.28 20.55
N ALA A 748 7.10 -2.35 21.01
CA ALA A 748 6.77 -0.92 20.97
C ALA A 748 6.60 -0.42 19.54
N CYS A 749 7.49 -0.83 18.62
CA CYS A 749 7.38 -0.50 17.20
C CYS A 749 6.08 -1.04 16.59
N SER A 750 5.71 -2.29 16.87
CA SER A 750 4.48 -2.89 16.35
C SER A 750 3.21 -2.25 16.93
N MET A 751 3.22 -1.89 18.21
CA MET A 751 2.10 -1.19 18.84
C MET A 751 1.93 0.22 18.26
N TYR A 752 3.01 0.97 18.05
CA TYR A 752 2.96 2.29 17.42
C TYR A 752 2.44 2.21 15.98
N ALA A 753 2.88 1.19 15.23
CA ALA A 753 2.46 0.93 13.86
C ALA A 753 1.03 0.35 13.73
N ARG A 754 0.39 -0.03 14.85
CA ARG A 754 -0.87 -0.81 14.88
C ARG A 754 -0.80 -2.08 14.04
N ASP A 755 0.35 -2.76 14.06
CA ASP A 755 0.60 -3.99 13.34
C ASP A 755 0.49 -5.20 14.30
N PRO A 756 -0.65 -5.92 14.31
CA PRO A 756 -0.85 -7.04 15.21
C PRO A 756 0.05 -8.24 14.87
N GLN A 757 0.40 -8.45 13.60
CA GLN A 757 1.25 -9.57 13.18
C GLN A 757 2.69 -9.38 13.66
N GLY A 758 3.22 -8.16 13.53
CA GLY A 758 4.52 -7.78 14.09
C GLY A 758 4.57 -7.95 15.61
N ALA A 759 3.45 -7.70 16.32
CA ALA A 759 3.35 -7.84 17.77
C ALA A 759 3.36 -9.31 18.26
N LEU A 760 2.92 -10.28 17.44
CA LEU A 760 2.87 -11.69 17.85
C LEU A 760 4.24 -12.29 18.13
N THR A 761 5.28 -11.89 17.40
CA THR A 761 6.65 -12.41 17.59
C THR A 761 7.22 -12.08 18.98
N PRO A 762 7.26 -10.80 19.42
CA PRO A 762 7.70 -10.47 20.77
C PRO A 762 6.73 -11.01 21.84
N LEU A 763 5.42 -11.04 21.60
CA LEU A 763 4.45 -11.63 22.55
C LEU A 763 4.71 -13.12 22.77
N ARG A 764 4.86 -13.93 21.72
CA ARG A 764 5.18 -15.36 21.84
C ARG A 764 6.50 -15.58 22.58
N TRP A 765 7.49 -14.72 22.36
CA TRP A 765 8.71 -14.75 23.15
C TRP A 765 8.47 -14.48 24.64
N VAL A 766 7.63 -13.51 24.98
CA VAL A 766 7.24 -13.23 26.38
C VAL A 766 6.60 -14.46 27.02
N PHE A 767 5.67 -15.12 26.32
CA PHE A 767 5.06 -16.39 26.79
C PHE A 767 6.09 -17.51 27.02
N THR A 768 7.02 -17.68 26.09
CA THR A 768 8.03 -18.75 26.18
C THR A 768 9.09 -18.46 27.25
N THR A 769 9.43 -17.19 27.45
CA THR A 769 10.47 -16.78 28.42
C THR A 769 9.94 -16.72 29.84
N PHE A 770 8.69 -16.27 29.99
CA PHE A 770 8.05 -16.06 31.28
C PHE A 770 6.83 -16.98 31.41
N GLN A 771 7.06 -18.30 31.30
CA GLN A 771 6.01 -19.31 31.40
C GLN A 771 5.27 -19.22 32.75
N PHE A 772 3.96 -19.49 32.74
CA PHE A 772 3.09 -19.51 33.94
C PHE A 772 3.01 -18.20 34.73
N ARG A 773 3.23 -17.05 34.08
CA ARG A 773 3.04 -15.72 34.68
C ARG A 773 1.80 -15.04 34.09
N GLN A 774 0.83 -14.72 34.95
CA GLN A 774 -0.44 -14.09 34.55
C GLN A 774 -0.28 -12.79 33.75
N ASP A 775 0.73 -11.98 34.06
CA ASP A 775 0.95 -10.71 33.36
C ASP A 775 1.33 -10.91 31.88
N THR A 776 1.88 -12.06 31.50
CA THR A 776 2.13 -12.36 30.09
C THR A 776 0.83 -12.56 29.32
N TYR A 777 -0.15 -13.19 29.96
CA TYR A 777 -1.49 -13.44 29.40
C TYR A 777 -2.27 -12.14 29.30
N ARG A 778 -2.20 -11.30 30.34
CA ARG A 778 -2.79 -9.96 30.35
C ARG A 778 -2.19 -9.07 29.27
N LEU A 779 -0.87 -9.08 29.10
CA LEU A 779 -0.21 -8.32 28.05
C LEU A 779 -0.67 -8.75 26.66
N PHE A 780 -0.77 -10.06 26.41
CA PHE A 780 -1.27 -10.58 25.13
C PHE A 780 -2.70 -10.11 24.84
N SER A 781 -3.59 -10.22 25.83
CA SER A 781 -4.97 -9.73 25.70
C SER A 781 -5.03 -8.22 25.49
N ALA A 782 -4.23 -7.43 26.22
CA ALA A 782 -4.24 -5.97 26.13
C ALA A 782 -3.70 -5.46 24.79
N VAL A 783 -2.70 -6.12 24.21
CA VAL A 783 -2.14 -5.73 22.90
C VAL A 783 -3.10 -6.10 21.76
N LEU A 784 -3.81 -7.23 21.87
CA LEU A 784 -4.67 -7.74 20.80
C LEU A 784 -6.17 -7.45 20.97
N SER A 785 -6.56 -6.60 21.93
CA SER A 785 -7.97 -6.22 22.15
C SER A 785 -8.45 -5.06 21.27
N GLN A 786 -7.58 -4.40 20.50
CA GLN A 786 -7.90 -3.15 19.82
C GLN A 786 -8.24 -3.32 18.33
N GLY A 787 -9.53 -3.31 18.00
CA GLY A 787 -10.01 -3.26 16.61
C GLY A 787 -10.05 -4.61 15.88
N TYR A 788 -10.54 -4.59 14.64
CA TYR A 788 -10.83 -5.78 13.85
C TYR A 788 -9.60 -6.65 13.56
N GLU A 789 -8.50 -6.08 13.07
CA GLU A 789 -7.29 -6.83 12.73
C GLU A 789 -6.63 -7.48 13.96
N CYS A 790 -6.62 -6.79 15.10
CA CYS A 790 -6.16 -7.38 16.36
C CYS A 790 -7.07 -8.51 16.82
N SER A 791 -8.40 -8.38 16.68
CA SER A 791 -9.34 -9.46 16.97
C SER A 791 -9.11 -10.67 16.06
N ARG A 792 -8.76 -10.49 14.79
CA ARG A 792 -8.41 -11.61 13.90
C ARG A 792 -7.11 -12.27 14.34
N ALA A 793 -6.08 -11.49 14.62
CA ALA A 793 -4.81 -12.00 15.13
C ALA A 793 -4.97 -12.73 16.47
N PHE A 794 -5.84 -12.25 17.37
CA PHE A 794 -6.15 -12.88 18.65
C PHE A 794 -6.67 -14.32 18.49
N VAL A 795 -7.51 -14.54 17.47
CA VAL A 795 -8.22 -15.80 17.21
C VAL A 795 -7.47 -16.71 16.21
N ASP A 796 -6.32 -16.26 15.69
CA ASP A 796 -5.54 -17.00 14.71
C ASP A 796 -5.20 -18.43 15.16
N SER A 797 -5.30 -19.37 14.21
CA SER A 797 -5.07 -20.80 14.43
C SER A 797 -3.68 -21.10 14.97
N ALA A 798 -2.66 -20.31 14.61
CA ALA A 798 -1.31 -20.49 15.13
C ALA A 798 -1.22 -20.08 16.61
N ASN A 799 -1.94 -19.04 17.02
CA ASN A 799 -2.03 -18.62 18.43
C ASN A 799 -2.82 -19.61 19.27
N GLN A 800 -3.92 -20.15 18.72
CA GLN A 800 -4.66 -21.24 19.34
C GLN A 800 -3.76 -22.45 19.59
N LYS A 801 -3.04 -22.94 18.57
CA LYS A 801 -2.08 -24.05 18.72
C LYS A 801 -1.00 -23.74 19.74
N PHE A 802 -0.45 -22.53 19.72
CA PHE A 802 0.59 -22.09 20.66
C PHE A 802 0.11 -22.11 22.12
N LEU A 803 -1.04 -21.51 22.42
CA LEU A 803 -1.60 -21.48 23.78
C LEU A 803 -2.05 -22.87 24.26
N LEU A 804 -2.59 -23.70 23.36
CA LEU A 804 -2.92 -25.09 23.69
C LEU A 804 -1.68 -25.87 24.10
N ARG A 805 -0.54 -25.69 23.42
CA ARG A 805 0.73 -26.34 23.80
C ARG A 805 1.18 -25.90 25.20
N LEU A 806 0.95 -24.65 25.59
CA LEU A 806 1.24 -24.16 26.96
C LEU A 806 0.30 -24.79 28.00
N ILE A 807 -1.00 -24.91 27.71
CA ILE A 807 -1.94 -25.61 28.59
C ILE A 807 -1.55 -27.09 28.73
N LYS A 808 -1.17 -27.74 27.63
CA LYS A 808 -0.70 -29.14 27.66
C LYS A 808 0.58 -29.32 28.46
N LEU A 809 1.52 -28.38 28.37
CA LEU A 809 2.70 -28.37 29.23
C LEU A 809 2.30 -28.23 30.70
N MET A 810 1.35 -27.35 30.99
CA MET A 810 0.83 -27.19 32.34
C MET A 810 0.16 -28.46 32.86
N ASP A 811 -0.67 -29.10 32.05
CA ASP A 811 -1.30 -30.39 32.35
C ASP A 811 -0.23 -31.43 32.65
N GLN A 812 0.81 -31.56 31.81
CA GLN A 812 1.93 -32.49 31.99
C GLN A 812 2.69 -32.27 33.31
N LEU A 813 2.93 -31.02 33.69
CA LEU A 813 3.64 -30.69 34.94
C LEU A 813 2.77 -30.91 36.18
N MET A 814 1.46 -30.68 36.09
CA MET A 814 0.53 -30.87 37.20
C MET A 814 0.17 -32.35 37.41
N SER A 815 0.07 -33.14 36.34
CA SER A 815 -0.25 -34.58 36.39
C SER A 815 0.99 -35.47 36.55
N ASN A 816 2.20 -34.91 36.43
CA ASN A 816 3.45 -35.67 36.30
C ASN A 816 3.36 -36.78 35.24
N SER A 817 2.65 -36.54 34.13
CA SER A 817 2.49 -37.50 33.04
C SER A 817 2.72 -36.84 31.69
N LEU A 818 3.34 -37.55 30.76
CA LEU A 818 3.65 -37.03 29.43
C LEU A 818 2.37 -36.72 28.65
N VAL A 819 2.20 -35.46 28.24
CA VAL A 819 1.06 -35.01 27.44
C VAL A 819 1.53 -34.75 26.00
N SER A 820 0.95 -35.51 25.05
CA SER A 820 1.31 -35.38 23.64
C SER A 820 1.06 -33.97 23.11
N GLY A 821 2.11 -33.37 22.52
CA GLY A 821 2.09 -32.02 21.99
C GLY A 821 2.17 -30.92 23.05
N ALA A 822 2.71 -31.19 24.24
CA ALA A 822 3.08 -30.14 25.20
C ALA A 822 4.21 -29.24 24.66
N ALA A 823 4.21 -27.98 25.06
CA ALA A 823 5.35 -27.08 24.85
C ALA A 823 6.56 -27.53 25.67
N THR A 824 7.76 -27.07 25.32
CA THR A 824 8.98 -27.33 26.11
C THR A 824 9.02 -26.44 27.36
N LEU A 825 9.38 -27.02 28.51
CA LEU A 825 9.67 -26.26 29.73
C LEU A 825 10.99 -25.50 29.58
N VAL A 826 10.96 -24.18 29.75
CA VAL A 826 12.15 -23.33 29.60
C VAL A 826 12.78 -23.06 30.96
N LYS A 827 14.11 -23.19 31.04
CA LYS A 827 14.89 -22.81 32.22
C LYS A 827 15.17 -21.31 32.19
N ASN A 828 15.02 -20.65 33.33
CA ASN A 828 15.41 -19.26 33.55
C ASN A 828 16.93 -19.12 33.50
N ASP A 829 17.42 -17.87 33.55
CA ASP A 829 18.85 -17.55 33.57
C ASP A 829 19.58 -18.22 34.77
N ASP A 830 18.88 -18.47 35.88
CA ASP A 830 19.40 -19.19 37.05
C ASP A 830 19.50 -20.72 36.87
N GLY A 831 19.13 -21.24 35.69
CA GLY A 831 19.07 -22.67 35.39
C GLY A 831 17.83 -23.41 35.95
N LEU A 832 17.03 -22.73 36.77
CA LEU A 832 15.76 -23.23 37.31
C LEU A 832 14.61 -22.94 36.35
N ALA A 833 13.66 -23.87 36.21
CA ALA A 833 12.44 -23.62 35.46
C ALA A 833 11.32 -23.14 36.40
N THR A 834 10.46 -22.23 35.92
CA THR A 834 9.21 -21.91 36.62
C THR A 834 8.24 -23.08 36.45
N VAL A 835 7.98 -23.81 37.54
CA VAL A 835 7.00 -24.90 37.56
C VAL A 835 5.70 -24.36 38.16
N PRO A 836 4.53 -24.59 37.53
CA PRO A 836 3.26 -24.14 38.08
C PRO A 836 2.94 -24.90 39.38
N THR A 837 2.51 -24.18 40.41
CA THR A 837 2.07 -24.78 41.69
C THR A 837 0.59 -25.14 41.71
N SER A 838 -0.20 -24.50 40.84
CA SER A 838 -1.63 -24.69 40.72
C SER A 838 -2.04 -24.40 39.29
N TYR A 839 -3.26 -24.82 38.92
CA TYR A 839 -3.78 -24.44 37.61
C TYR A 839 -3.96 -22.91 37.51
N ASP A 840 -3.58 -22.29 36.39
CA ASP A 840 -3.69 -20.85 36.17
C ASP A 840 -5.05 -20.55 35.52
N PRO A 841 -5.98 -19.91 36.26
CA PRO A 841 -7.31 -19.64 35.73
C PRO A 841 -7.27 -18.66 34.55
N VAL A 842 -6.30 -17.74 34.48
CA VAL A 842 -6.20 -16.72 33.42
C VAL A 842 -5.78 -17.35 32.10
N LEU A 843 -4.82 -18.28 32.10
CA LEU A 843 -4.41 -19.00 30.88
C LEU A 843 -5.57 -19.81 30.30
N VAL A 844 -6.27 -20.53 31.17
CA VAL A 844 -7.41 -21.37 30.79
C VAL A 844 -8.57 -20.51 30.28
N LEU A 845 -8.87 -19.40 30.96
CA LEU A 845 -9.89 -18.44 30.55
C LEU A 845 -9.54 -17.79 29.20
N LEU A 846 -8.28 -17.38 29.00
CA LEU A 846 -7.78 -16.81 27.74
C LEU A 846 -8.01 -17.77 26.56
N TYR A 847 -7.69 -19.04 26.75
CA TYR A 847 -7.92 -20.05 25.72
C TYR A 847 -9.41 -20.32 25.47
N GLY A 848 -10.22 -20.29 26.53
CA GLY A 848 -11.68 -20.33 26.42
C GLY A 848 -12.24 -19.17 25.60
N HIS A 849 -11.69 -17.96 25.75
CA HIS A 849 -12.06 -16.80 24.95
C HIS A 849 -11.73 -16.96 23.46
N ILE A 850 -10.57 -17.52 23.13
CA ILE A 850 -10.21 -17.82 21.73
C ILE A 850 -11.22 -18.79 21.12
N MET A 851 -11.60 -19.83 21.85
CA MET A 851 -12.62 -20.81 21.41
C MET A 851 -14.00 -20.17 21.23
N ALA A 852 -14.43 -19.35 22.20
CA ALA A 852 -15.71 -18.66 22.14
C ALA A 852 -15.78 -17.70 20.96
N ARG A 853 -14.70 -16.98 20.67
CA ARG A 853 -14.61 -16.10 19.49
C ARG A 853 -14.62 -16.86 18.17
N ASN A 854 -14.05 -18.07 18.12
CA ASN A 854 -14.23 -19.02 17.02
C ASN A 854 -15.64 -19.66 16.96
N ARG A 855 -16.62 -19.18 17.73
CA ARG A 855 -17.98 -19.75 17.86
C ARG A 855 -17.98 -21.24 18.26
N SER A 856 -16.87 -21.72 18.82
CA SER A 856 -16.67 -23.09 19.27
C SER A 856 -17.08 -23.21 20.74
N TRP A 857 -18.39 -23.17 20.98
CA TRP A 857 -18.94 -23.06 22.34
C TRP A 857 -18.71 -24.29 23.21
N ILE A 858 -18.73 -25.50 22.66
CA ILE A 858 -18.48 -26.73 23.45
C ILE A 858 -17.05 -26.73 24.03
N PRO A 859 -15.98 -26.55 23.20
CA PRO A 859 -14.64 -26.34 23.75
C PRO A 859 -14.57 -25.18 24.73
N ALA A 860 -15.17 -24.03 24.41
CA ALA A 860 -15.16 -22.86 25.28
C ALA A 860 -15.76 -23.18 26.66
N ILE A 861 -16.92 -23.85 26.72
CA ILE A 861 -17.56 -24.29 27.96
C ILE A 861 -16.64 -25.22 28.76
N ASN A 862 -15.93 -26.14 28.10
CA ASN A 862 -15.01 -27.06 28.79
C ASN A 862 -13.86 -26.31 29.46
N TYR A 863 -13.23 -25.35 28.78
CA TYR A 863 -12.15 -24.54 29.36
C TYR A 863 -12.68 -23.54 30.41
N TYR A 864 -13.81 -22.88 30.17
CA TYR A 864 -14.43 -22.03 31.19
C TYR A 864 -14.84 -22.82 32.44
N SER A 865 -15.29 -24.08 32.29
CA SER A 865 -15.59 -24.96 33.43
C SER A 865 -14.33 -25.32 34.22
N ARG A 866 -13.19 -25.54 33.54
CA ARG A 866 -11.88 -25.69 34.22
C ARG A 866 -11.52 -24.42 35.00
N ALA A 867 -11.68 -23.24 34.39
CA ALA A 867 -11.43 -21.98 35.07
C ALA A 867 -12.37 -21.76 36.27
N PHE A 868 -13.64 -22.15 36.14
CA PHE A 868 -14.64 -22.08 37.20
C PHE A 868 -14.31 -23.03 38.37
N ALA A 869 -13.83 -24.24 38.09
CA ALA A 869 -13.41 -25.18 39.13
C ALA A 869 -12.23 -24.65 39.97
N ILE A 870 -11.37 -23.82 39.36
CA ILE A 870 -10.22 -23.20 40.04
C ILE A 870 -10.65 -21.95 40.81
N ASN A 871 -11.44 -21.07 40.18
CA ASN A 871 -11.90 -19.81 40.78
C ASN A 871 -13.39 -19.54 40.45
N PRO A 872 -14.32 -20.10 41.26
CA PRO A 872 -15.76 -20.01 41.00
C PRO A 872 -16.36 -18.64 41.32
N ASP A 873 -15.64 -17.79 42.06
CA ASP A 873 -16.08 -16.44 42.44
C ASP A 873 -15.58 -15.36 41.47
N CYS A 874 -14.89 -15.76 40.40
CA CYS A 874 -14.44 -14.84 39.36
C CYS A 874 -15.62 -14.37 38.50
N PRO A 875 -15.96 -13.06 38.47
CA PRO A 875 -17.12 -12.59 37.72
C PRO A 875 -17.02 -12.86 36.22
N ILE A 876 -15.85 -12.63 35.61
CA ILE A 876 -15.65 -12.84 34.17
C ILE A 876 -15.79 -14.31 33.77
N THR A 877 -15.36 -15.25 34.61
CA THR A 877 -15.55 -16.68 34.37
C THR A 877 -17.04 -17.04 34.35
N ASN A 878 -17.81 -16.54 35.32
CA ASN A 878 -19.25 -16.77 35.40
C ASN A 878 -20.00 -16.14 34.23
N LEU A 879 -19.68 -14.90 33.87
CA LEU A 879 -20.24 -14.23 32.69
C LEU A 879 -19.94 -15.02 31.42
N SER A 880 -18.69 -15.41 31.21
CA SER A 880 -18.24 -16.13 30.00
C SER A 880 -18.89 -17.50 29.88
N LEU A 881 -19.02 -18.23 30.98
CA LEU A 881 -19.66 -19.53 31.01
C LEU A 881 -21.17 -19.39 30.76
N GLY A 882 -21.83 -18.42 31.39
CA GLY A 882 -23.24 -18.10 31.18
C GLY A 882 -23.55 -17.78 29.72
N LEU A 883 -22.75 -16.89 29.11
CA LEU A 883 -22.88 -16.54 27.69
C LEU A 883 -22.60 -17.74 26.78
N ALA A 884 -21.55 -18.53 27.05
CA ALA A 884 -21.22 -19.69 26.23
C ALA A 884 -22.35 -20.73 26.21
N TYR A 885 -23.01 -20.98 27.34
CA TYR A 885 -24.20 -21.84 27.42
C TYR A 885 -25.39 -21.26 26.64
N LEU A 886 -25.67 -19.95 26.75
CA LEU A 886 -26.75 -19.32 25.99
C LEU A 886 -26.49 -19.37 24.48
N HIS A 887 -25.28 -19.05 24.04
CA HIS A 887 -24.91 -19.14 22.62
C HIS A 887 -24.99 -20.58 22.11
N ARG A 888 -24.53 -21.56 22.89
CA ARG A 888 -24.68 -22.99 22.56
C ARG A 888 -26.16 -23.37 22.43
N ALA A 889 -27.02 -22.90 23.32
CA ALA A 889 -28.46 -23.17 23.30
C ALA A 889 -29.17 -22.59 22.06
N MET A 890 -28.68 -21.45 21.56
CA MET A 890 -29.21 -20.77 20.39
C MET A 890 -28.66 -21.32 19.06
N GLN A 891 -27.68 -22.22 19.08
CA GLN A 891 -27.27 -22.92 17.85
C GLN A 891 -28.42 -23.79 17.30
N ARG A 892 -28.41 -23.97 15.96
CA ARG A 892 -29.39 -24.83 15.26
C ARG A 892 -29.41 -26.26 15.81
N LEU A 893 -28.24 -26.80 16.15
CA LEU A 893 -28.06 -28.13 16.72
C LEU A 893 -27.71 -28.00 18.21
N SER A 894 -28.69 -28.23 19.08
CA SER A 894 -28.54 -28.19 20.54
C SER A 894 -29.22 -29.41 21.16
N ASP A 895 -28.50 -30.16 21.99
CA ASP A 895 -28.96 -31.43 22.57
C ASP A 895 -30.14 -31.24 23.54
N ASN A 896 -30.06 -30.23 24.41
CA ASN A 896 -31.14 -29.85 25.32
C ASN A 896 -31.12 -28.34 25.56
N ARG A 897 -31.82 -27.60 24.70
CA ARG A 897 -31.85 -26.13 24.71
C ARG A 897 -32.33 -25.57 26.04
N HIS A 898 -33.40 -26.13 26.62
CA HIS A 898 -33.96 -25.64 27.87
C HIS A 898 -32.97 -25.83 29.05
N TYR A 899 -32.31 -26.98 29.10
CA TYR A 899 -31.30 -27.24 30.12
C TYR A 899 -30.09 -26.31 29.98
N GLN A 900 -29.61 -26.08 28.76
CA GLN A 900 -28.50 -25.14 28.52
C GLN A 900 -28.89 -23.70 28.85
N ILE A 901 -30.11 -23.27 28.54
CA ILE A 901 -30.62 -21.95 28.97
C ILE A 901 -30.63 -21.85 30.49
N LEU A 902 -31.13 -22.87 31.20
CA LEU A 902 -31.13 -22.91 32.66
C LEU A 902 -29.70 -22.82 33.23
N GLN A 903 -28.76 -23.57 32.67
CA GLN A 903 -27.34 -23.50 33.04
C GLN A 903 -26.77 -22.10 32.77
N GLY A 904 -27.03 -21.52 31.60
CA GLY A 904 -26.60 -20.18 31.23
C GLY A 904 -27.05 -19.13 32.23
N PHE A 905 -28.34 -19.11 32.57
CA PHE A 905 -28.88 -18.18 33.57
C PHE A 905 -28.37 -18.48 34.98
N THR A 906 -28.10 -19.73 35.34
CA THR A 906 -27.50 -20.06 36.65
C THR A 906 -26.17 -19.34 36.84
N PHE A 907 -25.29 -19.36 35.83
CA PHE A 907 -24.01 -18.65 35.88
C PHE A 907 -24.16 -17.13 35.75
N LEU A 908 -25.11 -16.64 34.95
CA LEU A 908 -25.37 -15.20 34.86
C LEU A 908 -25.92 -14.61 36.16
N TYR A 909 -26.79 -15.33 36.87
CA TYR A 909 -27.27 -14.89 38.19
C TYR A 909 -26.15 -14.93 39.23
N ARG A 910 -25.26 -15.93 39.19
CA ARG A 910 -24.06 -15.92 40.03
C ARG A 910 -23.14 -14.74 39.71
N TYR A 911 -22.92 -14.41 38.43
CA TYR A 911 -22.20 -13.22 38.02
C TYR A 911 -22.85 -11.94 38.56
N TYR A 912 -24.18 -11.84 38.48
CA TYR A 912 -24.93 -10.73 39.04
C TYR A 912 -24.73 -10.61 40.56
N ASP A 913 -24.86 -11.71 41.31
CA ASP A 913 -24.68 -11.73 42.76
C ASP A 913 -23.26 -11.30 43.17
N LEU A 914 -22.24 -11.64 42.38
CA LEU A 914 -20.86 -11.22 42.61
C LEU A 914 -20.68 -9.71 42.35
N ARG A 915 -21.16 -9.20 41.20
CA ARG A 915 -20.93 -7.81 40.77
C ARG A 915 -21.76 -6.77 41.52
N VAL A 916 -22.97 -7.12 41.96
CA VAL A 916 -23.85 -6.19 42.70
C VAL A 916 -23.23 -5.72 44.01
N ASN A 917 -22.34 -6.52 44.60
CA ASN A 917 -21.68 -6.21 45.87
C ASN A 917 -20.42 -5.34 45.71
N GLU A 918 -19.93 -5.12 44.48
CA GLU A 918 -18.68 -4.36 44.24
C GLU A 918 -18.92 -2.84 44.14
N GLY A 919 -20.05 -2.42 43.57
CA GLY A 919 -20.36 -1.01 43.40
C GLY A 919 -21.64 -0.75 42.59
N LEU A 920 -22.04 0.52 42.51
CA LEU A 920 -23.25 0.91 41.77
C LEU A 920 -23.09 0.77 40.26
N GLY A 921 -21.90 1.04 39.71
CA GLY A 921 -21.63 0.86 38.28
C GLY A 921 -21.62 -0.60 37.89
N GLU A 922 -20.98 -1.44 38.69
CA GLU A 922 -20.93 -2.90 38.54
C GLU A 922 -22.32 -3.53 38.66
N LYS A 923 -23.15 -3.02 39.58
CA LYS A 923 -24.57 -3.37 39.66
C LYS A 923 -25.33 -3.00 38.38
N GLN A 924 -25.10 -1.82 37.83
CA GLN A 924 -25.75 -1.37 36.59
C GLN A 924 -25.32 -2.24 35.39
N GLU A 925 -24.03 -2.52 35.24
CA GLU A 925 -23.48 -3.44 34.24
C GLU A 925 -24.12 -4.83 34.37
N ALA A 926 -24.21 -5.36 35.59
CA ALA A 926 -24.78 -6.69 35.81
C ALA A 926 -26.27 -6.76 35.44
N LEU A 927 -27.03 -5.72 35.75
CA LEU A 927 -28.43 -5.58 35.30
C LEU A 927 -28.53 -5.48 33.78
N TYR A 928 -27.65 -4.69 33.14
CA TYR A 928 -27.61 -4.55 31.69
C TYR A 928 -27.32 -5.89 31.01
N ASN A 929 -26.32 -6.64 31.51
CA ASN A 929 -25.95 -7.95 30.98
C ASN A 929 -27.07 -8.99 31.14
N LEU A 930 -27.80 -8.98 32.26
CA LEU A 930 -29.02 -9.80 32.41
C LEU A 930 -30.11 -9.39 31.42
N GLY A 931 -30.34 -8.09 31.24
CA GLY A 931 -31.27 -7.55 30.25
C GLY A 931 -30.92 -8.00 28.83
N LYS A 932 -29.64 -7.91 28.44
CA LYS A 932 -29.14 -8.39 27.14
C LYS A 932 -29.26 -9.89 26.98
N ALA A 933 -28.99 -10.67 28.02
CA ALA A 933 -29.17 -12.12 27.98
C ALA A 933 -30.64 -12.52 27.73
N TYR A 934 -31.60 -11.90 28.43
CA TYR A 934 -33.03 -12.13 28.20
C TYR A 934 -33.48 -11.65 26.82
N HIS A 935 -32.98 -10.50 26.37
CA HIS A 935 -33.26 -9.96 25.05
C HIS A 935 -32.75 -10.92 23.95
N PHE A 936 -31.52 -11.43 24.09
CA PHE A 936 -30.89 -12.35 23.14
C PHE A 936 -31.69 -13.64 22.91
N ILE A 937 -32.31 -14.19 23.94
CA ILE A 937 -33.15 -15.40 23.82
C ILE A 937 -34.62 -15.10 23.48
N GLY A 938 -34.99 -13.85 23.21
CA GLY A 938 -36.35 -13.45 22.83
C GLY A 938 -37.33 -13.31 24.00
N LEU A 939 -36.88 -13.30 25.25
CA LEU A 939 -37.72 -13.09 26.43
C LEU A 939 -37.81 -11.60 26.79
N GLU A 940 -38.35 -10.81 25.87
CA GLU A 940 -38.35 -9.34 25.92
C GLU A 940 -38.99 -8.75 27.18
N HIS A 941 -40.09 -9.34 27.66
CA HIS A 941 -40.77 -8.88 28.88
C HIS A 941 -39.90 -8.95 30.14
N TYR A 942 -38.96 -9.92 30.22
CA TYR A 942 -37.93 -9.93 31.26
C TYR A 942 -36.85 -8.90 30.98
N ALA A 943 -36.41 -8.77 29.73
CA ALA A 943 -35.38 -7.82 29.33
C ALA A 943 -35.76 -6.37 29.67
N VAL A 944 -37.01 -5.97 29.39
CA VAL A 944 -37.55 -4.63 29.70
C VAL A 944 -37.36 -4.29 31.18
N LYS A 945 -37.73 -5.20 32.09
CA LYS A 945 -37.58 -5.01 33.54
C LYS A 945 -36.12 -4.69 33.94
N TYR A 946 -35.15 -5.39 33.34
CA TYR A 946 -33.74 -5.18 33.63
C TYR A 946 -33.22 -3.87 33.03
N TYR A 947 -33.57 -3.55 31.78
CA TYR A 947 -33.17 -2.27 31.18
C TYR A 947 -33.77 -1.06 31.91
N GLU A 948 -35.03 -1.14 32.36
CA GLU A 948 -35.63 -0.10 33.19
C GLU A 948 -34.89 0.06 34.53
N ALA A 949 -34.40 -1.03 35.13
CA ALA A 949 -33.57 -0.97 36.32
C ALA A 949 -32.19 -0.33 36.06
N VAL A 950 -31.57 -0.58 34.90
CA VAL A 950 -30.33 0.10 34.47
C VAL A 950 -30.57 1.60 34.34
N LEU A 951 -31.65 2.01 33.67
CA LEU A 951 -32.01 3.42 33.54
C LEU A 951 -32.27 4.08 34.89
N GLY A 952 -32.91 3.38 35.84
CA GLY A 952 -33.15 3.90 37.19
C GLY A 952 -31.87 4.15 38.01
N LEU A 953 -30.76 3.48 37.68
CA LEU A 953 -29.44 3.72 38.28
C LEU A 953 -28.61 4.74 37.50
N SER A 954 -28.93 4.99 36.23
CA SER A 954 -28.19 5.91 35.38
C SER A 954 -28.38 7.35 35.87
N PRO A 955 -27.29 8.15 35.95
CA PRO A 955 -27.38 9.58 36.19
C PRO A 955 -28.24 10.32 35.14
N MET A 956 -28.44 9.76 33.94
CA MET A 956 -29.32 10.34 32.92
C MET A 956 -30.80 10.39 33.33
N SER A 957 -31.22 9.50 34.24
CA SER A 957 -32.62 9.45 34.71
C SER A 957 -32.92 10.45 35.82
N GLN A 958 -31.90 10.80 36.59
CA GLN A 958 -31.96 11.75 37.68
C GLN A 958 -31.55 13.10 37.09
N GLY A 959 -32.51 13.97 36.74
CA GLY A 959 -32.18 15.36 36.39
C GLY A 959 -31.42 16.07 37.53
N ASP A 960 -31.22 17.39 37.45
CA ASP A 960 -30.45 18.24 38.40
C ASP A 960 -30.80 18.13 39.91
N LYS A 961 -31.70 17.24 40.31
CA LYS A 961 -32.04 16.90 41.70
C LYS A 961 -31.30 15.65 42.19
N MET A 962 -30.01 15.77 42.49
CA MET A 962 -29.43 15.09 43.65
C MET A 962 -28.24 15.86 44.24
N THR A 963 -28.39 16.18 45.54
CA THR A 963 -27.52 16.99 46.39
C THR A 963 -26.65 16.14 47.33
N SER A 964 -26.34 14.88 46.98
CA SER A 964 -25.47 14.02 47.79
C SER A 964 -24.46 13.30 46.90
N SER A 965 -23.21 13.72 46.99
CA SER A 965 -22.07 13.38 46.12
C SER A 965 -21.50 11.97 46.29
N GLU A 966 -22.16 11.06 47.01
CA GLU A 966 -21.50 9.80 47.43
C GLU A 966 -22.09 8.51 46.84
N SER A 967 -23.03 8.57 45.89
CA SER A 967 -23.65 7.32 45.38
C SER A 967 -24.23 7.43 43.96
N THR A 968 -23.46 7.88 42.97
CA THR A 968 -23.88 7.90 41.56
C THR A 968 -22.92 7.09 40.69
N VAL A 969 -23.45 6.42 39.66
CA VAL A 969 -22.64 5.72 38.65
C VAL A 969 -21.77 6.73 37.89
N SER A 970 -20.51 6.39 37.62
CA SER A 970 -19.63 7.23 36.81
C SER A 970 -20.22 7.41 35.41
N THR A 971 -20.21 8.62 34.88
CA THR A 971 -20.65 8.89 33.50
C THR A 971 -19.80 8.17 32.45
N THR A 972 -18.56 7.79 32.78
CA THR A 972 -17.68 6.99 31.90
C THR A 972 -17.94 5.48 31.99
N TYR A 973 -18.83 5.05 32.88
CA TYR A 973 -19.17 3.65 33.14
C TYR A 973 -20.70 3.45 33.19
N ASP A 974 -21.46 4.34 32.55
CA ASP A 974 -22.92 4.34 32.54
C ASP A 974 -23.45 3.58 31.31
N PHE A 975 -24.23 2.53 31.55
CA PHE A 975 -24.90 1.72 30.52
C PHE A 975 -26.31 2.23 30.17
N GLY A 976 -26.68 3.42 30.63
CA GLY A 976 -28.01 4.01 30.42
C GLY A 976 -28.35 4.22 28.95
N PHE A 977 -27.38 4.67 28.14
CA PHE A 977 -27.58 4.91 26.72
C PHE A 977 -27.89 3.60 25.97
N GLU A 978 -27.08 2.57 26.19
CA GLU A 978 -27.24 1.25 25.59
C GLU A 978 -28.55 0.61 26.02
N ALA A 979 -28.93 0.71 27.30
CA ALA A 979 -30.22 0.21 27.78
C ALA A 979 -31.40 0.93 27.13
N ALA A 980 -31.34 2.27 27.01
CA ALA A 980 -32.37 3.06 26.32
C ALA A 980 -32.48 2.66 24.83
N TYR A 981 -31.36 2.45 24.15
CA TYR A 981 -31.34 2.00 22.76
C TYR A 981 -31.99 0.62 22.61
N ASN A 982 -31.62 -0.35 23.45
CA ASN A 982 -32.20 -1.70 23.42
C ASN A 982 -33.71 -1.68 23.76
N LEU A 983 -34.16 -0.86 24.71
CA LEU A 983 -35.58 -0.67 25.01
C LEU A 983 -36.35 -0.09 23.83
N ARG A 984 -35.78 0.93 23.17
CA ARG A 984 -36.36 1.51 21.96
C ARG A 984 -36.56 0.44 20.89
N LEU A 985 -35.59 -0.45 20.65
CA LEU A 985 -35.72 -1.54 19.69
C LEU A 985 -36.88 -2.47 20.05
N ILE A 986 -36.97 -2.92 21.31
CA ILE A 986 -38.09 -3.76 21.78
C ILE A 986 -39.44 -3.05 21.57
N TYR A 987 -39.54 -1.76 21.88
CA TYR A 987 -40.78 -1.01 21.69
C TYR A 987 -41.14 -0.79 20.21
N ILE A 988 -40.15 -0.65 19.32
CA ILE A 988 -40.40 -0.60 17.86
C ILE A 988 -40.90 -1.96 17.37
N CYS A 989 -40.20 -3.04 17.72
CA CYS A 989 -40.56 -4.40 17.29
C CYS A 989 -41.94 -4.84 17.80
N SER A 990 -42.32 -4.43 19.00
CA SER A 990 -43.66 -4.67 19.56
C SER A 990 -44.75 -3.71 19.05
N GLY A 991 -44.40 -2.72 18.21
CA GLY A 991 -45.33 -1.74 17.64
C GLY A 991 -45.70 -0.57 18.56
N ASN A 992 -45.10 -0.45 19.75
CA ASN A 992 -45.32 0.67 20.67
C ASN A 992 -44.42 1.88 20.35
N ILE A 993 -44.70 2.50 19.19
CA ILE A 993 -43.94 3.65 18.68
C ILE A 993 -43.97 4.84 19.67
N LYS A 994 -45.04 5.00 20.45
CA LYS A 994 -45.17 6.06 21.45
C LYS A 994 -44.13 5.92 22.56
N LEU A 995 -43.97 4.72 23.14
CA LEU A 995 -42.94 4.47 24.15
C LEU A 995 -41.54 4.57 23.55
N ALA A 996 -41.34 4.04 22.33
CA ALA A 996 -40.05 4.16 21.63
C ALA A 996 -39.64 5.63 21.48
N PHE A 997 -40.55 6.50 21.05
CA PHE A 997 -40.31 7.94 20.93
C PHE A 997 -40.05 8.61 22.28
N GLN A 998 -40.77 8.23 23.34
CA GLN A 998 -40.54 8.75 24.69
C GLN A 998 -39.15 8.40 25.23
N ILE A 999 -38.72 7.14 25.09
CA ILE A 999 -37.38 6.71 25.48
C ILE A 999 -36.32 7.43 24.67
N SER A 1000 -36.48 7.52 23.34
CA SER A 1000 -35.57 8.26 22.47
C SER A 1000 -35.44 9.71 22.91
N SER A 1001 -36.57 10.40 23.11
CA SER A 1001 -36.59 11.80 23.50
C SER A 1001 -35.95 12.07 24.86
N LYS A 1002 -36.05 11.11 25.78
CA LYS A 1002 -35.57 11.27 27.15
C LYS A 1002 -34.08 10.94 27.31
N TYR A 1003 -33.57 9.93 26.60
CA TYR A 1003 -32.23 9.39 26.86
C TYR A 1003 -31.30 9.35 25.63
N LEU A 1004 -31.81 9.45 24.41
CA LEU A 1004 -31.01 9.27 23.19
C LEU A 1004 -30.83 10.57 22.38
N ILE A 1005 -31.36 11.69 22.86
CA ILE A 1005 -31.13 13.03 22.28
C ILE A 1005 -30.02 13.69 23.10
N PHE A 1006 -28.93 14.06 22.41
CA PHE A 1006 -27.79 14.78 22.98
C PHE A 1006 -28.07 16.29 23.08
#